data_AF-A0AAE3MGW1-F1
#
_entry.id   AF-A0AAE3MGW1-F1
#
_cell.length_a   1.000
_cell.length_b   1.000
_cell.length_c   1.000
_cell.angle_alpha   90.00
_cell.angle_beta   90.00
_cell.angle_gamma   90.00
#
_symmetry.space_group_name_H-M   'P 1'
#
loop_
_entity.id
_entity.type
_entity.pdbx_description
1 polymer ?
#
loop_
_entity_poly.entity_id
_entity_poly.type
_entity_poly.pdbx_seq_one_letter_code
_entity_poly.pdbx_strand_id
1 'polypeptide(L)'
;MYRKLLFFCCLVLGLFNVNAQEFGIQQQAWLYKIVRKTPCLKRNLDPYFQYSGGIPEKGRVMGEGKGLSYGVVSLWDSIENDILLKPEVLSVDWEGIHKASPGVLAEAAVKLTLWELYSNIKDGYHQVPLFSGNDIAKGIYDEAVKALPAEMRSGGLLKKKYHAVFLELINPSLNIGRKLEAFSRVRKVNAASQKLFFDRWHKEINSYVEKYSAMYFGMLCGREVFFKGELLAVGEGSGSSGLLREYEDRDGGYMATGTGKGIGLFTYKMKVRKGMLEPDSNTQVTVKALEDEPTLLHLSLWGMDWSKKPLVVVSNGDKSYLLFGSGEFSPDPLWRNGSSYLDMLEDYRAKMIDKPIRELNKEGGLLSVYEREQTARDKIQQQIDRNNKEVDSLRKQVESSEAAIQQRIKKNEVNLRNLSAKEKKLKELQRNITAEYHRADEAQKKLDVMRSELGGDVQEWKFKDSIYTFKDGATFNLRTQDFILYDDSLQPGTFEIKLLAASYSVYSDKKDEVQLYVNVTGGVDKWKEVQGVEEVEAKVDTLYDGSIYFGSNQYCTSSVKEIISGISECAKDSNAVWAFDLRAHGVDTLNHQFADQDKINYQLHKNLARYVNSRRVDVRVVRRDSMITVNIDGYTDAGNTRLLNVSDSRLKVLNRFQSPRQSMNVGLSALRVYYIVKEFEKHIGLDLSQKDIKALDRKIEIVELIEN
;
A
#
# COMPACT_ATOMS: atom_id res chain seq x y z
N MET A 1 50.91 19.82 42.82
CA MET A 1 50.44 18.55 42.22
C MET A 1 48.92 18.49 42.09
N TYR A 2 48.15 18.86 43.14
CA TYR A 2 46.67 18.88 43.12
C TYR A 2 46.00 19.80 42.06
N ARG A 3 46.60 20.95 41.72
CA ARG A 3 46.05 21.84 40.67
C ARG A 3 46.17 21.30 39.24
N LYS A 4 47.12 20.40 38.96
CA LYS A 4 47.25 19.75 37.64
C LYS A 4 46.30 18.55 37.48
N LEU A 5 45.92 17.90 38.60
CA LEU A 5 44.96 16.80 38.59
C LEU A 5 43.52 17.30 38.38
N LEU A 6 43.15 18.44 38.97
CA LEU A 6 41.81 19.04 38.79
C LEU A 6 41.58 19.54 37.35
N PHE A 7 42.63 20.08 36.71
CA PHE A 7 42.55 20.53 35.31
C PHE A 7 42.45 19.35 34.33
N PHE A 8 43.07 18.21 34.66
CA PHE A 8 42.97 16.99 33.85
C PHE A 8 41.61 16.29 34.02
N CYS A 9 41.00 16.33 35.21
CA CYS A 9 39.62 15.85 35.42
C CYS A 9 38.57 16.72 34.71
N CYS A 10 38.77 18.04 34.61
CA CYS A 10 37.87 18.90 33.81
C CYS A 10 38.09 18.75 32.29
N LEU A 11 39.28 18.34 31.83
CA LEU A 11 39.55 18.08 30.41
C LEU A 11 38.97 16.73 29.94
N VAL A 12 38.89 15.74 30.84
CA VAL A 12 38.32 14.41 30.55
C VAL A 12 36.79 14.39 30.67
N LEU A 13 36.20 15.28 31.47
CA LEU A 13 34.74 15.51 31.49
C LEU A 13 34.24 16.38 30.32
N GLY A 14 35.13 16.96 29.52
CA GLY A 14 34.80 17.76 28.33
C GLY A 14 34.81 17.00 27.00
N LEU A 15 35.11 15.69 27.00
CA LEU A 15 35.27 14.88 25.78
C LEU A 15 34.23 13.75 25.62
N PHE A 16 33.16 13.75 26.43
CA PHE A 16 32.00 12.84 26.29
C PHE A 16 30.68 13.58 26.06
N ASN A 17 30.72 14.80 25.51
CA ASN A 17 29.56 15.36 24.81
C ASN A 17 29.86 15.30 23.31
N VAL A 18 29.74 14.11 22.73
CA VAL A 18 29.26 14.03 21.34
C VAL A 18 27.87 14.63 21.43
N ASN A 19 27.73 15.89 21.03
CA ASN A 19 26.47 16.63 21.03
C ASN A 19 25.41 15.75 20.37
N ALA A 20 24.56 15.11 21.17
CA ALA A 20 23.28 14.64 20.71
C ALA A 20 22.52 15.92 20.35
N GLN A 21 22.55 16.28 19.07
CA GLN A 21 21.73 17.36 18.57
C GLN A 21 20.29 16.94 18.86
N GLU A 22 19.63 17.61 19.80
CA GLU A 22 18.23 17.35 20.10
C GLU A 22 17.35 17.83 18.94
N PHE A 23 16.20 17.19 18.74
CA PHE A 23 15.23 17.65 17.77
C PHE A 23 14.79 19.07 18.11
N GLY A 24 14.94 20.01 17.18
CA GLY A 24 14.41 21.36 17.33
C GLY A 24 12.88 21.36 17.38
N ILE A 25 12.29 22.40 17.97
CA ILE A 25 10.82 22.54 18.13
C ILE A 25 10.08 22.31 16.81
N GLN A 26 10.60 22.86 15.71
CA GLN A 26 10.01 22.70 14.38
C GLN A 26 10.02 21.23 13.91
N GLN A 27 11.13 20.52 14.13
CA GLN A 27 11.24 19.11 13.79
C GLN A 27 10.33 18.24 14.67
N GLN A 28 10.17 18.57 15.95
CA GLN A 28 9.23 17.89 16.84
C GLN A 28 7.77 18.09 16.38
N ALA A 29 7.40 19.32 15.99
CA ALA A 29 6.07 19.61 15.45
C ALA A 29 5.79 18.81 14.17
N TRP A 30 6.75 18.77 13.24
CA TRP A 30 6.65 17.97 12.02
C TRP A 30 6.58 16.47 12.31
N LEU A 31 7.43 15.96 13.21
CA LEU A 31 7.44 14.56 13.59
C LEU A 31 6.10 14.14 14.20
N TYR A 32 5.52 14.96 15.09
CA TYR A 32 4.20 14.72 15.66
C TYR A 32 3.13 14.60 14.56
N LYS A 33 3.07 15.55 13.62
CA LYS A 33 2.14 15.46 12.47
C LYS A 33 2.37 14.19 11.66
N ILE A 34 3.62 13.87 11.32
CA ILE A 34 3.98 12.68 10.54
C ILE A 34 3.50 11.41 11.22
N VAL A 35 3.73 11.28 12.53
CA VAL A 35 3.27 10.16 13.35
C VAL A 35 1.74 10.07 13.29
N ARG A 36 1.04 11.16 13.53
CA ARG A 36 -0.44 11.18 13.54
C ARG A 36 -1.07 10.85 12.19
N LYS A 37 -0.41 11.19 11.08
CA LYS A 37 -0.93 11.01 9.72
C LYS A 37 -0.50 9.71 9.03
N THR A 38 0.49 9.02 9.58
CA THR A 38 0.96 7.74 9.04
C THR A 38 0.40 6.58 9.86
N PRO A 39 -0.41 5.67 9.29
CA PRO A 39 -1.03 4.58 10.05
C PRO A 39 -0.04 3.71 10.85
N CYS A 40 1.07 3.28 10.25
CA CYS A 40 2.12 2.50 10.90
C CYS A 40 2.72 3.28 12.09
N LEU A 41 3.17 4.51 11.86
CA LEU A 41 3.75 5.34 12.92
C LEU A 41 2.74 5.67 14.03
N LYS A 42 1.50 6.02 13.69
CA LYS A 42 0.45 6.29 14.68
C LYS A 42 0.24 5.08 15.59
N ARG A 43 0.19 3.88 15.02
CA ARG A 43 -0.05 2.65 15.78
C ARG A 43 1.06 2.36 16.78
N ASN A 44 2.30 2.75 16.46
CA ASN A 44 3.49 2.33 17.20
C ASN A 44 4.16 3.46 18.01
N LEU A 45 3.94 4.72 17.65
CA LEU A 45 4.60 5.88 18.25
C LEU A 45 3.65 6.90 18.88
N ASP A 46 2.36 6.92 18.52
CA ASP A 46 1.38 7.88 19.07
C ASP A 46 1.32 7.91 20.60
N PRO A 47 1.42 6.79 21.34
CA PRO A 47 1.42 6.81 22.80
C PRO A 47 2.55 7.63 23.44
N TYR A 48 3.64 7.88 22.70
CA TYR A 48 4.80 8.63 23.18
C TYR A 48 4.69 10.14 22.92
N PHE A 49 3.59 10.61 22.33
CA PHE A 49 3.31 12.03 22.12
C PHE A 49 2.12 12.47 22.96
N GLN A 50 2.29 13.51 23.76
CA GLN A 50 1.23 14.13 24.55
C GLN A 50 1.04 15.58 24.09
N TYR A 51 -0.02 15.82 23.34
CA TYR A 51 -0.41 17.16 22.90
C TYR A 51 -1.55 17.69 23.78
N SER A 52 -1.30 18.78 24.49
CA SER A 52 -2.25 19.47 25.38
C SER A 52 -2.88 20.71 24.76
N GLY A 53 -2.46 21.09 23.54
CA GLY A 53 -3.04 22.21 22.80
C GLY A 53 -4.49 21.95 22.39
N GLY A 54 -5.24 23.02 22.13
CA GLY A 54 -6.60 22.91 21.64
C GLY A 54 -6.61 22.25 20.26
N ILE A 55 -7.56 21.34 20.01
CA ILE A 55 -7.87 20.89 18.65
C ILE A 55 -8.90 21.89 18.11
N PRO A 56 -8.61 22.67 17.05
CA PRO A 56 -9.60 23.55 16.45
C PRO A 56 -10.87 22.76 16.06
N GLU A 57 -12.04 23.16 16.57
CA GLU A 57 -13.31 22.44 16.38
C GLU A 57 -13.75 22.31 14.91
N LYS A 58 -13.09 23.01 13.98
CA LYS A 58 -13.29 22.87 12.53
C LYS A 58 -11.93 23.02 11.83
N GLY A 59 -11.67 22.17 10.83
CA GLY A 59 -10.44 22.19 10.01
C GLY A 59 -10.29 23.39 9.08
N ARG A 60 -10.64 24.59 9.56
CA ARG A 60 -10.48 25.90 8.94
C ARG A 60 -10.27 26.90 10.08
N VAL A 61 -9.04 27.35 10.28
CA VAL A 61 -8.73 28.43 11.22
C VAL A 61 -8.55 29.71 10.42
N MET A 62 -9.21 30.79 10.85
CA MET A 62 -9.02 32.13 10.30
C MET A 62 -7.77 32.75 10.93
N GLY A 63 -6.77 33.10 10.13
CA GLY A 63 -5.61 33.84 10.59
C GLY A 63 -5.94 35.34 10.76
N GLU A 64 -5.50 35.94 11.86
CA GLU A 64 -5.53 37.41 12.03
C GLU A 64 -4.17 38.02 11.68
N GLY A 65 -4.16 38.91 10.68
CA GLY A 65 -3.03 39.75 10.33
C GLY A 65 -3.53 41.08 9.75
N LYS A 66 -2.87 42.19 10.12
CA LYS A 66 -3.19 43.54 9.65
C LYS A 66 -2.87 43.66 8.15
N GLY A 67 -3.85 43.33 7.32
CA GLY A 67 -3.77 43.37 5.86
C GLY A 67 -4.55 42.22 5.27
N LEU A 68 -5.80 42.47 4.89
CA LEU A 68 -6.79 41.49 4.44
C LEU A 68 -6.27 40.55 3.33
N SER A 69 -5.94 39.31 3.70
CA SER A 69 -6.12 38.15 2.84
C SER A 69 -6.61 36.97 3.69
N TYR A 70 -7.77 36.43 3.32
CA TYR A 70 -8.44 35.32 4.00
C TYR A 70 -7.84 34.00 3.52
N GLY A 71 -7.07 33.30 4.35
CA GLY A 71 -6.51 31.99 4.05
C GLY A 71 -7.17 30.88 4.88
N VAL A 72 -7.53 29.76 4.26
CA VAL A 72 -8.00 28.55 4.94
C VAL A 72 -6.76 27.74 5.34
N VAL A 73 -6.41 27.71 6.63
CA VAL A 73 -5.28 26.89 7.11
C VAL A 73 -5.79 25.47 7.43
N SER A 74 -5.05 24.44 6.96
CA SER A 74 -5.38 23.05 7.28
C SER A 74 -5.24 22.79 8.79
N LEU A 75 -6.05 21.87 9.34
CA LEU A 75 -6.02 21.53 10.78
C LEU A 75 -4.60 21.20 11.28
N TRP A 76 -3.83 20.49 10.47
CA TRP A 76 -2.49 20.04 10.86
C TRP A 76 -1.46 21.17 10.78
N ASP A 77 -1.57 22.06 9.80
CA ASP A 77 -0.71 23.25 9.73
C ASP A 77 -1.03 24.20 10.90
N SER A 78 -2.28 24.22 11.40
CA SER A 78 -2.63 24.93 12.64
C SER A 78 -1.99 24.32 13.89
N ILE A 79 -1.97 22.98 14.01
CA ILE A 79 -1.36 22.29 15.15
C ILE A 79 0.16 22.48 15.14
N GLU A 80 0.79 22.38 13.96
CA GLU A 80 2.21 22.71 13.79
C GLU A 80 2.51 24.13 14.30
N ASN A 81 1.72 25.12 13.88
CA ASN A 81 1.88 26.51 14.34
C ASN A 81 1.66 26.69 15.84
N ASP A 82 0.70 26.00 16.45
CA ASP A 82 0.48 26.08 17.91
C ASP A 82 1.70 25.56 18.67
N ILE A 83 2.29 24.44 18.23
CA ILE A 83 3.53 23.89 18.82
C ILE A 83 4.71 24.85 18.62
N LEU A 84 4.84 25.46 17.42
CA LEU A 84 5.89 26.44 17.15
C LEU A 84 5.79 27.68 18.05
N LEU A 85 4.57 28.13 18.33
CA LEU A 85 4.31 29.32 19.17
C LEU A 85 4.36 29.00 20.66
N LYS A 86 4.00 27.78 21.06
CA LYS A 86 3.93 27.30 22.45
C LYS A 86 4.50 25.88 22.55
N PRO A 87 5.83 25.71 22.55
CA PRO A 87 6.45 24.39 22.52
C PRO A 87 6.00 23.46 23.66
N GLU A 88 5.63 24.03 24.82
CA GLU A 88 5.16 23.32 26.01
C GLU A 88 3.85 22.56 25.81
N VAL A 89 3.09 22.83 24.74
CA VAL A 89 1.86 22.10 24.43
C VAL A 89 2.12 20.68 23.90
N LEU A 90 3.37 20.37 23.54
CA LEU A 90 3.78 19.04 23.10
C LEU A 90 4.86 18.49 24.04
N SER A 91 4.55 17.36 24.67
CA SER A 91 5.52 16.55 25.40
C SER A 91 5.80 15.25 24.64
N VAL A 92 7.07 14.84 24.59
CA VAL A 92 7.53 13.66 23.87
C VAL A 92 8.30 12.73 24.81
N ASP A 93 7.85 11.49 24.92
CA ASP A 93 8.55 10.42 25.63
C ASP A 93 9.62 9.79 24.73
N TRP A 94 10.81 10.39 24.72
CA TRP A 94 11.95 9.91 23.94
C TRP A 94 12.41 8.52 24.38
N GLU A 95 12.30 8.19 25.67
CA GLU A 95 12.69 6.86 26.17
C GLU A 95 11.80 5.77 25.58
N GLY A 96 10.50 6.02 25.51
CA GLY A 96 9.55 5.15 24.83
C GLY A 96 9.83 5.01 23.33
N ILE A 97 10.15 6.11 22.65
CA ILE A 97 10.50 6.11 21.22
C ILE A 97 11.77 5.29 20.95
N HIS A 98 12.82 5.41 21.77
CA HIS A 98 14.06 4.64 21.61
C HIS A 98 13.85 3.11 21.67
N LYS A 99 12.75 2.66 22.29
CA LYS A 99 12.40 1.24 22.41
C LYS A 99 11.56 0.71 21.23
N ALA A 100 11.11 1.57 20.33
CA ALA A 100 10.32 1.17 19.18
C ALA A 100 11.16 0.37 18.16
N SER A 101 10.48 -0.32 17.23
CA SER A 101 11.16 -1.08 16.18
C SER A 101 12.05 -0.17 15.31
N PRO A 102 13.29 -0.61 14.96
CA PRO A 102 14.15 0.11 14.04
C PRO A 102 13.45 0.51 12.73
N GLY A 103 12.64 -0.37 12.14
CA GLY A 103 11.95 -0.03 10.89
C GLY A 103 10.89 1.07 11.06
N VAL A 104 10.14 1.07 12.17
CA VAL A 104 9.20 2.15 12.51
C VAL A 104 9.94 3.49 12.67
N LEU A 105 11.10 3.47 13.33
CA LEU A 105 11.93 4.67 13.48
C LEU A 105 12.52 5.13 12.13
N ALA A 106 12.90 4.20 11.25
CA ALA A 106 13.36 4.50 9.91
C ALA A 106 12.27 5.16 9.04
N GLU A 107 11.01 4.70 9.15
CA GLU A 107 9.87 5.35 8.47
C GLU A 107 9.61 6.77 9.00
N ALA A 108 9.72 6.98 10.31
CA ALA A 108 9.61 8.32 10.89
C ALA A 108 10.74 9.23 10.38
N ALA A 109 11.98 8.73 10.37
CA ALA A 109 13.16 9.47 9.93
C ALA A 109 13.08 9.91 8.45
N VAL A 110 12.72 9.00 7.54
CA VAL A 110 12.62 9.32 6.11
C VAL A 110 11.50 10.32 5.83
N LYS A 111 10.35 10.19 6.50
CA LYS A 111 9.22 11.10 6.30
C LYS A 111 9.51 12.48 6.86
N LEU A 112 10.21 12.56 8.00
CA LEU A 112 10.69 13.83 8.55
C LEU A 112 11.67 14.51 7.60
N THR A 113 12.63 13.74 7.08
CA THR A 113 13.62 14.23 6.10
C THR A 113 12.96 14.80 4.84
N LEU A 114 11.99 14.08 4.28
CA LEU A 114 11.27 14.52 3.08
C LEU A 114 10.37 15.71 3.34
N TRP A 115 9.74 15.77 4.52
CA TRP A 115 8.89 16.89 4.91
C TRP A 115 9.70 18.17 5.14
N GLU A 116 10.83 18.06 5.82
CA GLU A 116 11.78 19.17 5.99
C GLU A 116 12.31 19.65 4.64
N LEU A 117 12.72 18.73 3.76
CA LEU A 117 13.18 19.07 2.42
C LEU A 117 12.12 19.81 1.61
N TYR A 118 10.90 19.27 1.60
CA TYR A 118 9.75 19.91 0.97
C TYR A 118 9.54 21.34 1.49
N SER A 119 9.57 21.51 2.81
CA SER A 119 9.33 22.80 3.48
C SER A 119 10.44 23.80 3.15
N ASN A 120 11.70 23.39 3.25
CA ASN A 120 12.87 24.22 2.94
C ASN A 120 12.89 24.68 1.47
N ILE A 121 12.59 23.77 0.52
CA ILE A 121 12.48 24.16 -0.89
C ILE A 121 11.32 25.13 -1.06
N LYS A 122 10.15 24.86 -0.46
CA LYS A 122 8.96 25.71 -0.57
C LYS A 122 9.23 27.12 -0.06
N ASP A 123 9.84 27.27 1.11
CA ASP A 123 10.20 28.56 1.69
C ASP A 123 11.19 29.33 0.81
N GLY A 124 12.09 28.62 0.13
CA GLY A 124 13.04 29.19 -0.83
C GLY A 124 12.40 29.99 -1.96
N TYR A 125 11.16 29.68 -2.36
CA TYR A 125 10.42 30.41 -3.41
C TYR A 125 9.95 31.80 -2.96
N HIS A 126 9.88 32.02 -1.65
CA HIS A 126 9.41 33.28 -1.06
C HIS A 126 10.56 34.23 -0.69
N GLN A 127 11.81 33.80 -0.85
CA GLN A 127 12.99 34.55 -0.46
C GLN A 127 13.49 35.47 -1.59
N VAL A 128 14.12 36.58 -1.20
CA VAL A 128 14.78 37.51 -2.12
C VAL A 128 16.20 37.78 -1.60
N PRO A 129 17.26 37.27 -2.26
CA PRO A 129 17.24 36.40 -3.43
C PRO A 129 16.69 34.99 -3.14
N LEU A 130 16.22 34.29 -4.17
CA LEU A 130 15.62 32.96 -4.03
C LEU A 130 16.59 31.98 -3.36
N PHE A 131 16.05 31.14 -2.47
CA PHE A 131 16.79 30.10 -1.73
C PHE A 131 17.96 30.61 -0.87
N SER A 132 18.04 31.91 -0.57
CA SER A 132 19.16 32.49 0.19
C SER A 132 19.09 32.33 1.71
N GLY A 133 17.90 32.02 2.25
CA GLY A 133 17.65 31.95 3.69
C GLY A 133 17.92 30.58 4.33
N ASN A 134 18.26 29.56 3.55
CA ASN A 134 18.50 28.20 4.06
C ASN A 134 19.57 27.50 3.19
N ASP A 135 20.66 27.06 3.82
CA ASP A 135 21.80 26.46 3.12
C ASP A 135 21.47 25.13 2.43
N ILE A 136 20.53 24.35 2.98
CA ILE A 136 20.04 23.11 2.34
C ILE A 136 19.31 23.45 1.04
N ALA A 137 18.33 24.36 1.12
CA ALA A 137 17.55 24.76 -0.03
C ALA A 137 18.42 25.39 -1.12
N LYS A 138 19.41 26.20 -0.71
CA LYS A 138 20.42 26.80 -1.59
C LYS A 138 21.29 25.75 -2.27
N GLY A 139 21.82 24.78 -1.51
CA GLY A 139 22.67 23.72 -2.05
C GLY A 139 21.94 22.92 -3.13
N ILE A 140 20.68 22.54 -2.88
CA ILE A 140 19.85 21.82 -3.84
C ILE A 140 19.53 22.67 -5.07
N TYR A 141 19.24 23.96 -4.89
CA TYR A 141 19.06 24.89 -6.00
C TYR A 141 20.33 24.95 -6.88
N ASP A 142 21.50 25.11 -6.28
CA ASP A 142 22.78 25.24 -6.99
C ASP A 142 23.12 23.94 -7.76
N GLU A 143 22.91 22.76 -7.17
CA GLU A 143 23.10 21.48 -7.86
C GLU A 143 22.10 21.28 -9.00
N ALA A 144 20.84 21.67 -8.81
CA ALA A 144 19.85 21.62 -9.88
C ALA A 144 20.20 22.57 -11.04
N VAL A 145 20.74 23.77 -10.74
CA VAL A 145 21.26 24.67 -11.78
C VAL A 145 22.41 23.99 -12.52
N LYS A 146 23.40 23.42 -11.82
CA LYS A 146 24.54 22.71 -12.45
C LYS A 146 24.11 21.54 -13.34
N ALA A 147 22.98 20.90 -13.03
CA ALA A 147 22.42 19.79 -13.80
C ALA A 147 21.73 20.20 -15.11
N LEU A 148 21.38 21.47 -15.31
CA LEU A 148 20.63 21.93 -16.48
C LEU A 148 21.37 21.70 -17.82
N PRO A 149 20.67 21.59 -18.96
CA PRO A 149 21.30 21.61 -20.28
C PRO A 149 22.09 22.90 -20.54
N ALA A 150 23.14 22.83 -21.37
CA ALA A 150 23.98 23.98 -21.71
C ALA A 150 23.19 25.10 -22.42
N GLU A 151 22.13 24.74 -23.13
CA GLU A 151 21.20 25.66 -23.77
C GLU A 151 20.55 26.60 -22.75
N MET A 152 20.32 26.11 -21.53
CA MET A 152 19.66 26.84 -20.44
C MET A 152 20.62 27.65 -19.57
N ARG A 153 21.92 27.47 -19.73
CA ARG A 153 22.96 28.08 -18.90
C ARG A 153 23.91 28.97 -19.68
N SER A 154 24.51 29.93 -19.00
CA SER A 154 25.65 30.70 -19.49
C SER A 154 26.75 30.63 -18.44
N GLY A 155 27.76 29.79 -18.65
CA GLY A 155 28.65 29.36 -17.57
C GLY A 155 27.88 28.56 -16.50
N GLY A 156 28.16 28.82 -15.22
CA GLY A 156 27.46 28.21 -14.08
C GLY A 156 26.09 28.83 -13.75
N LEU A 157 25.63 29.83 -14.51
CA LEU A 157 24.43 30.61 -14.19
C LEU A 157 23.24 30.26 -15.10
N LEU A 158 22.05 30.24 -14.52
CA LEU A 158 20.77 30.09 -15.21
C LEU A 158 20.47 31.33 -16.08
N LYS A 159 20.19 31.15 -17.37
CA LYS A 159 19.77 32.26 -18.24
C LYS A 159 18.37 32.74 -17.81
N LYS A 160 18.21 34.06 -17.62
CA LYS A 160 16.97 34.71 -17.14
C LYS A 160 15.69 34.25 -17.84
N LYS A 161 15.73 34.01 -19.16
CA LYS A 161 14.57 33.54 -19.95
C LYS A 161 14.05 32.15 -19.57
N TYR A 162 14.84 31.34 -18.87
CA TYR A 162 14.46 29.99 -18.44
C TYR A 162 14.12 29.91 -16.95
N HIS A 163 14.11 31.04 -16.24
CA HIS A 163 13.89 31.08 -14.80
C HIS A 163 12.55 30.45 -14.39
N ALA A 164 11.46 30.82 -15.07
CA ALA A 164 10.14 30.24 -14.79
C ALA A 164 10.09 28.72 -15.02
N VAL A 165 10.68 28.24 -16.13
CA VAL A 165 10.73 26.80 -16.43
C VAL A 165 11.56 26.07 -15.37
N PHE A 166 12.73 26.60 -15.00
CA PHE A 166 13.58 26.00 -13.98
C PHE A 166 12.85 25.88 -12.64
N LEU A 167 12.14 26.93 -12.22
CA LEU A 167 11.33 26.90 -11.01
C LEU A 167 10.20 25.87 -11.07
N GLU A 168 9.65 25.54 -12.23
CA GLU A 168 8.70 24.42 -12.35
C GLU A 168 9.41 23.07 -12.24
N LEU A 169 10.60 22.92 -12.83
CA LEU A 169 11.37 21.67 -12.80
C LEU A 169 11.78 21.25 -11.37
N ILE A 170 12.16 22.21 -10.51
CA ILE A 170 12.56 21.93 -9.13
C ILE A 170 11.40 22.04 -8.13
N ASN A 171 10.18 22.34 -8.59
CA ASN A 171 9.03 22.52 -7.71
C ASN A 171 8.74 21.20 -6.95
N PRO A 172 8.69 21.22 -5.61
CA PRO A 172 8.51 19.99 -4.82
C PRO A 172 7.05 19.50 -4.82
N SER A 173 6.13 20.27 -5.40
CA SER A 173 4.70 19.96 -5.48
C SER A 173 4.21 19.68 -6.90
N LEU A 174 5.03 19.88 -7.95
CA LEU A 174 4.65 19.49 -9.32
C LEU A 174 5.02 18.02 -9.59
N ASN A 175 4.07 17.23 -10.09
CA ASN A 175 4.33 15.85 -10.51
C ASN A 175 5.24 15.78 -11.75
N ILE A 176 5.80 14.60 -12.02
CA ILE A 176 6.77 14.42 -13.11
C ILE A 176 6.15 14.74 -14.48
N GLY A 177 4.88 14.44 -14.71
CA GLY A 177 4.18 14.78 -15.95
C GLY A 177 4.20 16.29 -16.24
N ARG A 178 3.83 17.12 -15.26
CA ARG A 178 3.88 18.58 -15.37
C ARG A 178 5.31 19.11 -15.51
N LYS A 179 6.30 18.49 -14.85
CA LYS A 179 7.72 18.83 -15.02
C LYS A 179 8.21 18.52 -16.44
N LEU A 180 7.81 17.39 -17.03
CA LEU A 180 8.14 17.03 -18.41
C LEU A 180 7.49 18.00 -19.40
N GLU A 181 6.21 18.34 -19.19
CA GLU A 181 5.52 19.39 -19.98
C GLU A 181 6.28 20.72 -19.90
N ALA A 182 6.73 21.12 -18.71
CA ALA A 182 7.52 22.33 -18.52
C ALA A 182 8.83 22.30 -19.30
N PHE A 183 9.56 21.19 -19.21
CA PHE A 183 10.83 21.03 -19.91
C PHE A 183 10.67 21.03 -21.43
N SER A 184 9.58 20.47 -21.95
CA SER A 184 9.28 20.42 -23.38
C SER A 184 9.17 21.81 -24.04
N ARG A 185 8.88 22.86 -23.25
CA ARG A 185 8.82 24.24 -23.74
C ARG A 185 10.20 24.82 -24.06
N VAL A 186 11.28 24.17 -23.62
CA VAL A 186 12.65 24.60 -23.89
C VAL A 186 13.10 24.12 -25.28
N ARG A 187 13.00 25.01 -26.26
CA ARG A 187 13.47 24.74 -27.63
C ARG A 187 14.96 24.33 -27.63
N LYS A 188 15.30 23.33 -28.46
CA LYS A 188 16.65 22.77 -28.68
C LYS A 188 17.20 21.84 -27.59
N VAL A 189 16.46 21.56 -26.53
CA VAL A 189 16.84 20.52 -25.55
C VAL A 189 16.20 19.19 -25.96
N ASN A 190 17.01 18.21 -26.32
CA ASN A 190 16.53 16.87 -26.69
C ASN A 190 16.21 16.00 -25.45
N ALA A 191 15.54 14.87 -25.66
CA ALA A 191 15.14 13.96 -24.58
C ALA A 191 16.33 13.40 -23.77
N ALA A 192 17.51 13.23 -24.37
CA ALA A 192 18.70 12.75 -23.65
C ALA A 192 19.23 13.81 -22.67
N SER A 193 19.26 15.09 -23.06
CA SER A 193 19.63 16.19 -22.18
C SER A 193 18.61 16.40 -21.05
N GLN A 194 17.31 16.21 -21.34
CA GLN A 194 16.27 16.22 -20.31
C GLN A 194 16.46 15.07 -19.32
N LYS A 195 16.75 13.86 -19.82
CA LYS A 195 17.04 12.68 -18.99
C LYS A 195 18.19 12.96 -18.03
N LEU A 196 19.29 13.54 -18.52
CA LEU A 196 20.46 13.84 -17.69
C LEU A 196 20.15 14.79 -16.54
N PHE A 197 19.28 15.79 -16.76
CA PHE A 197 18.83 16.67 -15.69
C PHE A 197 18.02 15.90 -14.63
N PHE A 198 17.02 15.12 -15.03
CA PHE A 198 16.19 14.38 -14.08
C PHE A 198 16.96 13.28 -13.35
N ASP A 199 17.87 12.57 -14.03
CA ASP A 199 18.74 11.58 -13.38
C ASP A 199 19.58 12.23 -12.26
N ARG A 200 20.13 13.44 -12.51
CA ARG A 200 20.88 14.20 -11.50
C ARG A 200 19.99 14.72 -10.39
N TRP A 201 18.83 15.27 -10.72
CA TRP A 201 17.86 15.75 -9.75
C TRP A 201 17.41 14.64 -8.80
N HIS A 202 16.97 13.49 -9.32
CA HIS A 202 16.55 12.36 -8.49
C HIS A 202 17.70 11.80 -7.66
N LYS A 203 18.94 11.77 -8.20
CA LYS A 203 20.12 11.36 -7.44
C LYS A 203 20.41 12.31 -6.26
N GLU A 204 20.26 13.62 -6.45
CA GLU A 204 20.46 14.61 -5.39
C GLU A 204 19.43 14.43 -4.26
N ILE A 205 18.16 14.25 -4.61
CA ILE A 205 17.10 13.96 -3.63
C ILE A 205 17.38 12.66 -2.88
N ASN A 206 17.76 11.57 -3.57
CA ASN A 206 18.12 10.31 -2.91
C ASN A 206 19.31 10.48 -1.95
N SER A 207 20.35 11.21 -2.37
CA SER A 207 21.56 11.43 -1.55
C SER A 207 21.25 12.27 -0.31
N TYR A 208 20.41 13.30 -0.45
CA TYR A 208 19.92 14.09 0.67
C TYR A 208 19.14 13.20 1.64
N VAL A 209 18.19 12.41 1.13
CA VAL A 209 17.33 11.57 1.95
C VAL A 209 18.14 10.52 2.69
N GLU A 210 19.06 9.82 2.02
CA GLU A 210 19.93 8.82 2.65
C GLU A 210 20.70 9.43 3.83
N LYS A 211 21.36 10.58 3.61
CA LYS A 211 22.16 11.26 4.64
C LYS A 211 21.34 11.73 5.84
N TYR A 212 20.27 12.49 5.60
CA TYR A 212 19.52 13.14 6.69
C TYR A 212 18.56 12.17 7.39
N SER A 213 18.04 11.16 6.68
CA SER A 213 17.27 10.11 7.34
C SER A 213 18.13 9.22 8.23
N ALA A 214 19.39 8.95 7.87
CA ALA A 214 20.33 8.25 8.75
C ALA A 214 20.60 9.07 10.03
N MET A 215 20.77 10.39 9.89
CA MET A 215 20.96 11.28 11.03
C MET A 215 19.75 11.28 11.97
N TYR A 216 18.53 11.49 11.43
CA TYR A 216 17.31 11.46 12.25
C TYR A 216 17.02 10.07 12.83
N PHE A 217 17.33 9.01 12.09
CA PHE A 217 17.23 7.65 12.60
C PHE A 217 18.16 7.44 13.80
N GLY A 218 19.42 7.87 13.73
CA GLY A 218 20.35 7.80 14.86
C GLY A 218 19.83 8.54 16.10
N MET A 219 19.25 9.73 15.90
CA MET A 219 18.61 10.51 16.97
C MET A 219 17.39 9.80 17.57
N LEU A 220 16.53 9.22 16.73
CA LEU A 220 15.33 8.48 17.17
C LEU A 220 15.67 7.15 17.84
N CYS A 221 16.70 6.45 17.36
CA CYS A 221 17.11 5.16 17.90
C CYS A 221 17.88 5.32 19.21
N GLY A 222 18.57 6.45 19.42
CA GLY A 222 19.36 6.71 20.62
C GLY A 222 20.62 5.83 20.73
N ARG A 223 20.96 5.10 19.66
CA ARG A 223 22.10 4.19 19.57
C ARG A 223 22.58 4.08 18.13
N GLU A 224 23.83 3.68 17.97
CA GLU A 224 24.41 3.39 16.65
C GLU A 224 23.91 2.03 16.15
N VAL A 225 23.24 2.05 15.00
CA VAL A 225 22.68 0.88 14.32
C VAL A 225 22.90 1.07 12.83
N PHE A 226 23.23 -0.01 12.12
CA PHE A 226 23.34 0.04 10.67
C PHE A 226 22.06 0.59 10.06
N PHE A 227 22.18 1.54 9.15
CA PHE A 227 21.06 2.15 8.45
C PHE A 227 21.45 2.42 7.01
N LYS A 228 20.64 1.94 6.07
CA LYS A 228 20.73 2.31 4.66
C LYS A 228 19.34 2.43 4.06
N GLY A 229 19.07 3.56 3.41
CA GLY A 229 17.78 3.87 2.83
C GLY A 229 17.89 4.27 1.36
N GLU A 230 16.96 3.80 0.53
CA GLU A 230 16.87 4.20 -0.87
C GLU A 230 15.41 4.45 -1.29
N LEU A 231 15.22 5.50 -2.09
CA LEU A 231 13.93 5.91 -2.64
C LEU A 231 13.82 5.48 -4.10
N LEU A 232 12.66 4.92 -4.45
CA LEU A 232 12.32 4.43 -5.79
C LEU A 232 10.89 4.84 -6.17
N ALA A 233 10.71 5.48 -7.33
CA ALA A 233 9.39 5.76 -7.89
C ALA A 233 9.12 4.99 -9.19
N VAL A 234 7.85 4.65 -9.42
CA VAL A 234 7.33 4.13 -10.69
C VAL A 234 6.00 4.80 -11.04
N GLY A 235 5.57 4.62 -12.30
CA GLY A 235 4.28 5.09 -12.78
C GLY A 235 4.40 6.30 -13.70
N GLU A 236 3.27 6.78 -14.21
CA GLU A 236 3.27 7.81 -15.27
C GLU A 236 3.26 9.26 -14.76
N GLY A 237 3.24 9.46 -13.44
CA GLY A 237 3.18 10.81 -12.86
C GLY A 237 1.77 11.40 -12.78
N SER A 238 0.73 10.57 -12.67
CA SER A 238 -0.68 10.98 -12.77
C SER A 238 -1.17 11.83 -11.59
N GLY A 239 -0.42 11.94 -10.50
CA GLY A 239 -0.68 12.89 -9.41
C GLY A 239 -1.63 12.40 -8.32
N SER A 240 -1.60 11.11 -7.96
CA SER A 240 -2.61 10.52 -7.06
C SER A 240 -2.57 11.09 -5.63
N SER A 241 -1.42 11.10 -4.94
CA SER A 241 -1.27 11.74 -3.61
C SER A 241 0.18 12.13 -3.26
N GLY A 242 0.34 13.07 -2.32
CA GLY A 242 1.65 13.48 -1.78
C GLY A 242 2.10 12.65 -0.56
N LEU A 243 3.22 13.02 0.06
CA LEU A 243 3.87 12.27 1.17
C LEU A 243 2.91 11.93 2.33
N LEU A 244 2.15 12.92 2.80
CA LEU A 244 1.20 12.80 3.91
C LEU A 244 -0.26 12.91 3.47
N ARG A 245 -0.53 12.60 2.18
CA ARG A 245 -1.87 12.72 1.55
C ARG A 245 -2.43 14.15 1.64
N GLU A 246 -1.56 15.13 1.69
CA GLU A 246 -1.91 16.55 1.66
C GLU A 246 -1.76 17.07 0.24
N TYR A 247 -2.56 18.08 -0.09
CA TYR A 247 -2.51 18.76 -1.37
C TYR A 247 -2.19 20.23 -1.13
N GLU A 248 -1.51 20.83 -2.09
CA GLU A 248 -1.40 22.29 -2.15
C GLU A 248 -2.75 22.90 -2.44
N ASP A 249 -2.94 24.13 -1.98
CA ASP A 249 -4.09 24.94 -2.36
C ASP A 249 -4.13 25.16 -3.87
N ARG A 250 -5.31 25.51 -4.38
CA ARG A 250 -5.52 25.76 -5.82
C ARG A 250 -5.38 27.24 -6.21
N ASP A 251 -5.30 28.13 -5.21
CA ASP A 251 -5.32 29.57 -5.41
C ASP A 251 -3.98 30.22 -5.01
N GLY A 252 -3.23 30.79 -5.98
CA GLY A 252 -2.11 31.71 -5.73
C GLY A 252 -0.66 31.20 -5.92
N GLY A 253 0.10 31.84 -6.82
CA GLY A 253 1.56 31.71 -6.90
C GLY A 253 2.10 30.38 -7.47
N TYR A 254 3.43 30.18 -7.40
CA TYR A 254 4.11 28.98 -7.93
C TYR A 254 3.81 27.69 -7.16
N MET A 255 3.30 27.79 -5.94
CA MET A 255 3.05 26.65 -5.05
C MET A 255 1.60 26.18 -5.03
N ALA A 256 0.64 27.02 -5.45
CA ALA A 256 -0.77 26.62 -5.57
C ALA A 256 -1.01 25.75 -6.80
N THR A 257 -0.61 24.49 -6.67
CA THR A 257 -0.57 23.54 -7.77
C THR A 257 -1.77 22.59 -7.79
N GLY A 258 -2.52 22.51 -6.68
CA GLY A 258 -3.61 21.56 -6.48
C GLY A 258 -3.17 20.10 -6.42
N THR A 259 -1.87 19.83 -6.38
CA THR A 259 -1.24 18.50 -6.40
C THR A 259 -0.72 18.13 -5.01
N GLY A 260 -0.31 16.87 -4.84
CA GLY A 260 0.16 16.36 -3.56
C GLY A 260 1.41 17.09 -3.05
N LYS A 261 1.42 17.50 -1.78
CA LYS A 261 2.62 18.07 -1.13
C LYS A 261 3.77 17.04 -1.18
N GLY A 262 4.92 17.45 -1.72
CA GLY A 262 6.12 16.61 -1.84
C GLY A 262 6.12 15.64 -3.04
N ILE A 263 5.09 15.64 -3.90
CA ILE A 263 5.04 14.74 -5.07
C ILE A 263 6.16 15.00 -6.10
N GLY A 264 6.67 16.23 -6.15
CA GLY A 264 7.77 16.62 -7.03
C GLY A 264 9.14 16.16 -6.54
N LEU A 265 9.21 15.53 -5.36
CA LEU A 265 10.40 14.89 -4.80
C LEU A 265 10.48 13.40 -5.13
N PHE A 266 9.53 12.85 -5.89
CA PHE A 266 9.55 11.43 -6.26
C PHE A 266 10.73 11.13 -7.19
N THR A 267 11.36 9.97 -7.00
CA THR A 267 12.65 9.64 -7.62
C THR A 267 12.50 8.57 -8.70
N TYR A 268 12.22 9.02 -9.92
CA TYR A 268 12.00 8.14 -11.07
C TYR A 268 13.29 7.71 -11.74
N LYS A 269 13.35 6.45 -12.16
CA LYS A 269 14.25 6.05 -13.24
C LYS A 269 13.65 6.55 -14.55
N MET A 270 14.39 7.34 -15.32
CA MET A 270 13.89 7.90 -16.59
C MET A 270 14.36 7.07 -17.80
N LYS A 271 13.52 6.92 -18.82
CA LYS A 271 13.81 6.23 -20.09
C LYS A 271 13.45 7.10 -21.30
N VAL A 272 14.21 6.96 -22.38
CA VAL A 272 13.88 7.60 -23.67
C VAL A 272 13.27 6.54 -24.58
N ARG A 273 12.01 6.73 -24.96
CA ARG A 273 11.28 5.84 -25.88
C ARG A 273 10.69 6.65 -27.02
N LYS A 274 10.96 6.23 -28.26
CA LYS A 274 10.51 6.92 -29.48
C LYS A 274 10.85 8.43 -29.49
N GLY A 275 12.00 8.80 -28.91
CA GLY A 275 12.45 10.19 -28.83
C GLY A 275 11.78 11.04 -27.74
N MET A 276 10.89 10.47 -26.93
CA MET A 276 10.25 11.12 -25.78
C MET A 276 10.83 10.59 -24.48
N LEU A 277 10.91 11.46 -23.47
CA LEU A 277 11.33 11.09 -22.12
C LEU A 277 10.10 10.65 -21.32
N GLU A 278 10.16 9.48 -20.71
CA GLU A 278 9.10 8.91 -19.88
C GLU A 278 9.69 8.27 -18.60
N PRO A 279 8.96 8.28 -17.48
CA PRO A 279 9.35 7.53 -16.29
C PRO A 279 9.29 6.02 -16.54
N ASP A 280 10.15 5.28 -15.85
CA ASP A 280 10.13 3.83 -15.89
C ASP A 280 8.94 3.28 -15.13
N SER A 281 8.43 2.16 -15.62
CA SER A 281 7.18 1.55 -15.18
C SER A 281 7.41 0.33 -14.30
N ASN A 282 8.68 -0.07 -14.16
CA ASN A 282 9.23 -1.00 -13.20
C ASN A 282 10.60 -0.46 -12.74
N THR A 283 10.94 -0.63 -11.46
CA THR A 283 12.26 -0.28 -10.96
C THR A 283 12.68 -1.27 -9.89
N GLN A 284 13.98 -1.40 -9.69
CA GLN A 284 14.55 -2.32 -8.73
C GLN A 284 15.78 -1.71 -8.06
N VAL A 285 15.99 -2.11 -6.81
CA VAL A 285 17.22 -1.85 -6.07
C VAL A 285 17.81 -3.17 -5.59
N THR A 286 19.13 -3.22 -5.49
CA THR A 286 19.84 -4.32 -4.88
C THR A 286 20.37 -3.88 -3.52
N VAL A 287 20.02 -4.63 -2.47
CA VAL A 287 20.49 -4.37 -1.11
C VAL A 287 21.29 -5.56 -0.59
N LYS A 288 22.32 -5.31 0.21
CA LYS A 288 23.13 -6.37 0.81
C LYS A 288 22.51 -6.78 2.15
N ALA A 289 22.47 -8.08 2.41
CA ALA A 289 22.25 -8.59 3.76
C ALA A 289 23.35 -8.14 4.71
N LEU A 290 23.01 -8.05 6.00
CA LEU A 290 23.97 -7.92 7.08
C LEU A 290 24.60 -9.28 7.38
N GLU A 291 25.91 -9.30 7.66
CA GLU A 291 26.68 -10.53 7.89
C GLU A 291 26.64 -10.99 9.36
N ASP A 292 26.50 -10.06 10.31
CA ASP A 292 26.67 -10.33 11.75
C ASP A 292 25.36 -10.27 12.56
N GLU A 293 24.23 -9.96 11.92
CA GLU A 293 22.93 -9.88 12.57
C GLU A 293 21.77 -10.06 11.57
N PRO A 294 20.56 -10.44 12.04
CA PRO A 294 19.39 -10.53 11.17
C PRO A 294 19.13 -9.22 10.41
N THR A 295 18.87 -9.34 9.12
CA THR A 295 18.57 -8.18 8.28
C THR A 295 17.11 -7.76 8.46
N LEU A 296 16.88 -6.54 8.92
CA LEU A 296 15.55 -5.92 8.92
C LEU A 296 15.37 -5.09 7.66
N LEU A 297 14.45 -5.51 6.81
CA LEU A 297 13.97 -4.74 5.67
C LEU A 297 12.65 -4.05 6.04
N HIS A 298 12.64 -2.73 6.07
CA HIS A 298 11.44 -1.94 6.26
C HIS A 298 11.04 -1.26 4.96
N LEU A 299 9.77 -1.35 4.59
CA LEU A 299 9.23 -0.80 3.36
C LEU A 299 8.13 0.21 3.66
N SER A 300 8.27 1.43 3.17
CA SER A 300 7.22 2.47 3.29
C SER A 300 6.81 2.94 1.90
N LEU A 301 5.50 3.13 1.71
CA LEU A 301 4.92 3.47 0.41
C LEU A 301 4.01 4.68 0.53
N TRP A 302 3.99 5.53 -0.49
CA TRP A 302 3.06 6.65 -0.59
C TRP A 302 2.85 7.08 -2.04
N GLY A 303 1.89 7.99 -2.24
CA GLY A 303 1.61 8.54 -3.55
C GLY A 303 0.91 7.61 -4.52
N MET A 304 0.10 6.68 -4.02
CA MET A 304 -0.66 5.70 -4.78
C MET A 304 -2.18 6.00 -4.81
N ASP A 305 -2.87 5.44 -5.80
CA ASP A 305 -4.32 5.30 -5.88
C ASP A 305 -4.80 4.13 -5.01
N TRP A 306 -5.68 4.43 -4.06
CA TRP A 306 -6.20 3.48 -3.07
C TRP A 306 -7.10 2.40 -3.66
N SER A 307 -7.60 2.59 -4.88
CA SER A 307 -8.32 1.55 -5.62
C SER A 307 -7.37 0.49 -6.22
N LYS A 308 -6.06 0.71 -6.11
CA LYS A 308 -5.00 -0.11 -6.67
C LYS A 308 -4.10 -0.67 -5.58
N LYS A 309 -3.44 -1.79 -5.88
CA LYS A 309 -2.43 -2.39 -5.02
C LYS A 309 -1.12 -2.57 -5.77
N PRO A 310 -0.16 -1.62 -5.67
CA PRO A 310 1.19 -1.83 -6.18
C PRO A 310 1.81 -3.06 -5.50
N LEU A 311 2.67 -3.76 -6.22
CA LEU A 311 3.32 -4.96 -5.73
C LEU A 311 4.81 -4.69 -5.53
N VAL A 312 5.32 -5.00 -4.34
CA VAL A 312 6.75 -5.13 -4.10
C VAL A 312 7.12 -6.61 -4.08
N VAL A 313 8.10 -6.97 -4.89
CA VAL A 313 8.68 -8.30 -4.92
C VAL A 313 10.06 -8.20 -4.28
N VAL A 314 10.24 -8.89 -3.16
CA VAL A 314 11.55 -9.05 -2.51
C VAL A 314 12.08 -10.42 -2.93
N SER A 315 13.26 -10.46 -3.54
CA SER A 315 13.89 -11.69 -4.04
C SER A 315 15.22 -11.97 -3.34
N ASN A 316 15.41 -13.22 -2.93
CA ASN A 316 16.65 -13.75 -2.38
C ASN A 316 17.02 -15.04 -3.12
N GLY A 317 17.98 -14.96 -4.06
CA GLY A 317 18.23 -16.05 -5.00
C GLY A 317 16.97 -16.38 -5.80
N ASP A 318 16.56 -17.64 -5.80
CA ASP A 318 15.34 -18.08 -6.48
C ASP A 318 14.06 -17.78 -5.70
N LYS A 319 14.12 -17.48 -4.40
CA LYS A 319 12.94 -17.24 -3.57
C LYS A 319 12.38 -15.84 -3.79
N SER A 320 11.06 -15.70 -3.77
CA SER A 320 10.39 -14.40 -3.81
C SER A 320 9.28 -14.26 -2.76
N TYR A 321 9.20 -13.06 -2.19
CA TYR A 321 8.18 -12.65 -1.22
C TYR A 321 7.37 -11.51 -1.84
N LEU A 322 6.06 -11.72 -1.95
CA LEU A 322 5.14 -10.76 -2.56
C LEU A 322 4.51 -9.90 -1.47
N LEU A 323 4.60 -8.58 -1.60
CA LEU A 323 4.04 -7.62 -0.65
C LEU A 323 3.12 -6.64 -1.40
N PHE A 324 1.82 -6.73 -1.12
CA PHE A 324 0.78 -5.91 -1.77
C PHE A 324 0.55 -4.62 -0.99
N GLY A 325 0.76 -3.48 -1.63
CA GLY A 325 0.57 -2.16 -1.05
C GLY A 325 -0.89 -1.72 -1.06
N SER A 326 -1.40 -1.25 0.07
CA SER A 326 -2.71 -0.57 0.19
C SER A 326 -2.63 0.50 1.28
N GLY A 327 -1.58 1.32 1.18
CA GLY A 327 -1.09 2.29 2.18
C GLY A 327 -0.16 1.73 3.24
N GLU A 328 -0.21 0.42 3.39
CA GLU A 328 0.67 -0.44 4.16
C GLU A 328 0.82 -1.71 3.30
N PHE A 329 1.85 -2.51 3.54
CA PHE A 329 2.09 -3.78 2.89
C PHE A 329 1.45 -4.95 3.63
N SER A 330 1.04 -5.96 2.86
CA SER A 330 0.69 -7.28 3.36
C SER A 330 1.07 -8.36 2.34
N PRO A 331 1.54 -9.54 2.77
CA PRO A 331 1.68 -10.72 1.90
C PRO A 331 0.35 -11.27 1.38
N ASP A 332 -0.77 -10.91 2.02
CA ASP A 332 -2.10 -11.35 1.61
C ASP A 332 -2.69 -10.42 0.53
N PRO A 333 -2.89 -10.88 -0.71
CA PRO A 333 -3.48 -10.08 -1.78
C PRO A 333 -4.93 -9.69 -1.50
N LEU A 334 -5.63 -10.39 -0.60
CA LEU A 334 -7.01 -10.08 -0.19
C LEU A 334 -7.06 -9.04 0.93
N TRP A 335 -5.91 -8.66 1.50
CA TRP A 335 -5.86 -7.65 2.53
C TRP A 335 -6.24 -6.27 1.96
N ARG A 336 -7.36 -5.72 2.45
CA ARG A 336 -8.04 -4.51 1.98
C ARG A 336 -8.59 -4.60 0.55
N ASN A 337 -9.43 -3.63 0.16
CA ASN A 337 -9.96 -3.57 -1.21
C ASN A 337 -8.94 -2.94 -2.16
N GLY A 338 -9.01 -3.30 -3.44
CA GLY A 338 -8.21 -2.71 -4.53
C GLY A 338 -7.75 -3.77 -5.52
N SER A 339 -7.49 -3.38 -6.77
CA SER A 339 -7.00 -4.31 -7.79
C SER A 339 -5.49 -4.49 -7.69
N SER A 340 -5.05 -5.73 -7.53
CA SER A 340 -3.65 -6.15 -7.44
C SER A 340 -3.04 -6.53 -8.80
N TYR A 341 -1.73 -6.77 -8.79
CA TYR A 341 -1.03 -7.34 -9.94
C TYR A 341 -1.52 -8.76 -10.28
N LEU A 342 -1.91 -9.56 -9.29
CA LEU A 342 -2.46 -10.90 -9.52
C LEU A 342 -3.81 -10.83 -10.25
N ASP A 343 -4.69 -9.93 -9.83
CA ASP A 343 -5.96 -9.68 -10.52
C ASP A 343 -5.73 -9.26 -11.98
N MET A 344 -4.66 -8.49 -12.24
CA MET A 344 -4.30 -8.08 -13.59
C MET A 344 -3.83 -9.25 -14.45
N LEU A 345 -3.07 -10.21 -13.91
CA LEU A 345 -2.66 -11.42 -14.62
C LEU A 345 -3.88 -12.25 -15.03
N GLU A 346 -4.82 -12.43 -14.11
CA GLU A 346 -6.05 -13.17 -14.37
C GLU A 346 -6.94 -12.46 -15.40
N ASP A 347 -7.15 -11.15 -15.24
CA ASP A 347 -7.94 -10.35 -16.18
C ASP A 347 -7.29 -10.33 -17.57
N TYR A 348 -5.96 -10.23 -17.65
CA TYR A 348 -5.22 -10.26 -18.91
C TYR A 348 -5.41 -11.60 -19.62
N ARG A 349 -5.23 -12.72 -18.90
CA ARG A 349 -5.46 -14.07 -19.44
C ARG A 349 -6.90 -14.22 -19.93
N ALA A 350 -7.87 -13.87 -19.09
CA ALA A 350 -9.28 -14.05 -19.39
C ALA A 350 -9.72 -13.25 -20.63
N LYS A 351 -9.22 -12.02 -20.78
CA LYS A 351 -9.61 -11.09 -21.86
C LYS A 351 -8.80 -11.26 -23.14
N MET A 352 -7.50 -11.51 -23.05
CA MET A 352 -6.59 -11.52 -24.20
C MET A 352 -6.35 -12.91 -24.78
N ILE A 353 -6.64 -13.97 -24.01
CA ILE A 353 -6.38 -15.36 -24.41
C ILE A 353 -7.68 -16.16 -24.40
N ASP A 354 -8.30 -16.32 -23.24
CA ASP A 354 -9.43 -17.24 -23.09
C ASP A 354 -10.67 -16.75 -23.84
N LYS A 355 -10.97 -15.44 -23.82
CA LYS A 355 -12.11 -14.89 -24.55
C LYS A 355 -11.93 -15.01 -26.08
N PRO A 356 -10.84 -14.56 -26.72
CA PRO A 356 -10.63 -14.77 -28.16
C PRO A 356 -10.72 -16.23 -28.58
N ILE A 357 -10.09 -17.15 -27.83
CA ILE A 357 -10.14 -18.60 -28.14
C ILE A 357 -11.57 -19.14 -28.00
N ARG A 358 -12.31 -18.76 -26.96
CA ARG A 358 -13.73 -19.16 -26.82
C ARG A 358 -14.58 -18.61 -27.97
N GLU A 359 -14.38 -17.36 -28.38
CA GLU A 359 -15.12 -16.74 -29.49
C GLU A 359 -14.83 -17.37 -30.85
N LEU A 360 -13.62 -17.92 -31.05
CA LEU A 360 -13.29 -18.73 -32.23
C LEU A 360 -14.05 -20.06 -32.26
N ASN A 361 -14.12 -20.74 -31.10
CA ASN A 361 -14.62 -22.11 -30.96
C ASN A 361 -16.14 -22.21 -30.71
N LYS A 362 -16.80 -21.12 -30.28
CA LYS A 362 -18.24 -21.15 -29.98
C LYS A 362 -19.07 -21.49 -31.21
N GLU A 363 -20.29 -21.97 -30.97
CA GLU A 363 -21.26 -22.18 -32.04
C GLU A 363 -21.49 -20.88 -32.83
N GLY A 364 -21.39 -20.97 -34.16
CA GLY A 364 -21.45 -19.80 -35.04
C GLY A 364 -20.15 -18.97 -35.11
N GLY A 365 -19.12 -19.32 -34.33
CA GLY A 365 -17.77 -18.73 -34.39
C GLY A 365 -17.02 -19.05 -35.68
N LEU A 366 -15.83 -18.48 -35.86
CA LEU A 366 -15.08 -18.58 -37.12
C LEU A 366 -14.75 -20.03 -37.52
N LEU A 367 -14.46 -20.91 -36.56
CA LEU A 367 -14.21 -22.33 -36.84
C LEU A 367 -15.47 -23.05 -37.33
N SER A 368 -16.60 -22.84 -36.65
CA SER A 368 -17.92 -23.33 -37.08
C SER A 368 -18.31 -22.82 -38.48
N VAL A 369 -17.99 -21.56 -38.80
CA VAL A 369 -18.23 -21.01 -40.14
C VAL A 369 -17.31 -21.67 -41.16
N TYR A 370 -16.03 -21.86 -40.82
CA TYR A 370 -15.05 -22.51 -41.70
C TYR A 370 -15.47 -23.94 -42.04
N GLU A 371 -15.85 -24.75 -41.05
CA GLU A 371 -16.31 -26.14 -41.26
C GLU A 371 -17.57 -26.22 -42.14
N ARG A 372 -18.53 -25.31 -41.92
CA ARG A 372 -19.75 -25.21 -42.75
C ARG A 372 -19.43 -24.84 -44.19
N GLU A 373 -18.54 -23.87 -44.39
CA GLU A 373 -18.11 -23.45 -45.72
C GLU A 373 -17.29 -24.53 -46.43
N GLN A 374 -16.48 -25.30 -45.70
CA GLN A 374 -15.72 -26.43 -46.22
C GLN A 374 -16.65 -27.56 -46.65
N THR A 375 -17.64 -27.90 -45.82
CA THR A 375 -18.69 -28.88 -46.16
C THR A 375 -19.47 -28.44 -47.41
N ALA A 376 -19.81 -27.15 -47.52
CA ALA A 376 -20.51 -26.61 -48.69
C ALA A 376 -19.65 -26.67 -49.96
N ARG A 377 -18.35 -26.35 -49.83
CA ARG A 377 -17.36 -26.47 -50.91
C ARG A 377 -17.29 -27.91 -51.43
N ASP A 378 -17.21 -28.88 -50.54
CA ASP A 378 -17.10 -30.30 -50.93
C ASP A 378 -18.38 -30.82 -51.61
N LYS A 379 -19.56 -30.37 -51.18
CA LYS A 379 -20.82 -30.67 -51.89
C LYS A 379 -20.84 -30.13 -53.32
N ILE A 380 -20.36 -28.91 -53.54
CA ILE A 380 -20.26 -28.31 -54.89
C ILE A 380 -19.29 -29.12 -55.74
N GLN A 381 -18.13 -29.49 -55.20
CA GLN A 381 -17.15 -30.32 -55.90
C GLN A 381 -17.75 -31.67 -56.33
N GLN A 382 -18.43 -32.37 -55.41
CA GLN A 382 -19.11 -33.63 -55.73
C GLN A 382 -20.19 -33.47 -56.80
N GLN A 383 -20.83 -32.30 -56.90
CA GLN A 383 -21.84 -32.05 -57.93
C GLN A 383 -21.21 -31.79 -59.30
N ILE A 384 -20.06 -31.10 -59.34
CA ILE A 384 -19.25 -30.93 -60.56
C ILE A 384 -18.80 -32.31 -61.08
N ASP A 385 -18.27 -33.15 -60.19
CA ASP A 385 -17.78 -34.49 -60.56
C ASP A 385 -18.89 -35.39 -61.09
N ARG A 386 -20.09 -35.33 -60.47
CA ARG A 386 -21.28 -36.04 -60.95
C ARG A 386 -21.73 -35.56 -62.33
N ASN A 387 -21.85 -34.26 -62.52
CA ASN A 387 -22.23 -33.69 -63.81
C ASN A 387 -21.21 -34.03 -64.91
N ASN A 388 -19.91 -34.06 -64.61
CA ASN A 388 -18.87 -34.47 -65.55
C ASN A 388 -19.05 -35.94 -65.98
N LYS A 389 -19.28 -36.85 -65.02
CA LYS A 389 -19.57 -38.27 -65.33
C LYS A 389 -20.84 -38.43 -66.18
N GLU A 390 -21.88 -37.66 -65.92
CA GLU A 390 -23.10 -37.65 -66.74
C GLU A 390 -22.83 -37.16 -68.16
N VAL A 391 -22.05 -36.09 -68.34
CA VAL A 391 -21.66 -35.56 -69.66
C VAL A 391 -20.88 -36.62 -70.44
N ASP A 392 -19.91 -37.28 -69.81
CA ASP A 392 -19.11 -38.34 -70.45
C ASP A 392 -19.97 -39.55 -70.85
N SER A 393 -20.98 -39.88 -70.04
CA SER A 393 -21.91 -40.97 -70.32
C SER A 393 -22.82 -40.63 -71.50
N LEU A 394 -23.35 -39.39 -71.55
CA LEU A 394 -24.20 -38.92 -72.64
C LEU A 394 -23.44 -38.87 -73.98
N ARG A 395 -22.17 -38.49 -73.97
CA ARG A 395 -21.31 -38.47 -75.17
C ARG A 395 -21.04 -39.85 -75.77
N LYS A 396 -21.21 -40.92 -74.99
CA LYS A 396 -21.02 -42.32 -75.43
C LYS A 396 -22.29 -42.96 -75.99
N GLN A 397 -23.45 -42.31 -75.88
CA GLN A 397 -24.71 -42.83 -76.41
C GLN A 397 -24.88 -42.48 -77.91
N VAL A 398 -25.45 -43.41 -78.69
CA VAL A 398 -25.59 -43.31 -80.15
C VAL A 398 -26.57 -42.19 -80.57
N GLU A 399 -27.58 -41.88 -79.74
CA GLU A 399 -28.49 -40.75 -79.90
C GLU A 399 -28.36 -39.80 -78.70
N SER A 400 -27.31 -38.98 -78.65
CA SER A 400 -27.10 -38.03 -77.55
C SER A 400 -27.81 -36.71 -77.80
N SER A 401 -28.55 -36.19 -76.81
CA SER A 401 -29.14 -34.85 -76.86
C SER A 401 -28.09 -33.76 -76.56
N GLU A 402 -27.65 -33.03 -77.58
CA GLU A 402 -26.68 -31.93 -77.45
C GLU A 402 -27.16 -30.86 -76.47
N ALA A 403 -28.46 -30.52 -76.49
CA ALA A 403 -29.05 -29.57 -75.54
C ALA A 403 -28.89 -30.02 -74.08
N ALA A 404 -29.00 -31.32 -73.82
CA ALA A 404 -28.86 -31.90 -72.49
C ALA A 404 -27.39 -31.91 -72.02
N ILE A 405 -26.43 -32.04 -72.94
CA ILE A 405 -24.99 -31.90 -72.67
C ILE A 405 -24.67 -30.44 -72.34
N GLN A 406 -25.11 -29.49 -73.18
CA GLN A 406 -24.89 -28.05 -72.98
C GLN A 406 -25.49 -27.52 -71.67
N GLN A 407 -26.67 -28.01 -71.28
CA GLN A 407 -27.29 -27.64 -70.00
C GLN A 407 -26.43 -28.05 -68.79
N ARG A 408 -25.81 -29.24 -68.83
CA ARG A 408 -24.95 -29.75 -67.75
C ARG A 408 -23.61 -29.01 -67.70
N ILE A 409 -23.05 -28.66 -68.86
CA ILE A 409 -21.87 -27.78 -68.96
C ILE A 409 -22.16 -26.42 -68.33
N LYS A 410 -23.29 -25.77 -68.67
CA LYS A 410 -23.67 -24.48 -68.09
C LYS A 410 -23.90 -24.55 -66.57
N LYS A 411 -24.47 -25.65 -66.05
CA LYS A 411 -24.57 -25.89 -64.60
C LYS A 411 -23.19 -26.00 -63.95
N ASN A 412 -22.24 -26.67 -64.60
CA ASN A 412 -20.86 -26.76 -64.12
C ASN A 412 -20.13 -25.42 -64.11
N GLU A 413 -20.33 -24.57 -65.13
CA GLU A 413 -19.76 -23.21 -65.13
C GLU A 413 -20.23 -22.39 -63.92
N VAL A 414 -21.52 -22.47 -63.57
CA VAL A 414 -22.07 -21.82 -62.36
C VAL A 414 -21.46 -22.43 -61.10
N ASN A 415 -21.39 -23.76 -61.01
CA ASN A 415 -20.79 -24.45 -59.87
C ASN A 415 -19.30 -24.12 -59.69
N LEU A 416 -18.53 -24.00 -60.78
CA LEU A 416 -17.12 -23.60 -60.74
C LEU A 416 -16.94 -22.17 -60.22
N ARG A 417 -17.81 -21.23 -60.62
CA ARG A 417 -17.81 -19.87 -60.06
C ARG A 417 -18.13 -19.89 -58.57
N ASN A 418 -19.13 -20.66 -58.16
CA ASN A 418 -19.50 -20.80 -56.75
C ASN A 418 -18.37 -21.46 -55.94
N LEU A 419 -17.72 -22.48 -56.48
CA LEU A 419 -16.57 -23.16 -55.88
C LEU A 419 -15.43 -22.16 -55.65
N SER A 420 -15.07 -21.36 -56.65
CA SER A 420 -14.04 -20.33 -56.52
C SER A 420 -14.38 -19.30 -55.44
N ALA A 421 -15.64 -18.89 -55.34
CA ALA A 421 -16.09 -17.98 -54.28
C ALA A 421 -15.96 -18.61 -52.88
N LYS A 422 -16.30 -19.91 -52.73
CA LYS A 422 -16.12 -20.65 -51.48
C LYS A 422 -14.64 -20.79 -51.10
N GLU A 423 -13.77 -21.09 -52.06
CA GLU A 423 -12.33 -21.21 -51.82
C GLU A 423 -11.71 -19.87 -51.39
N LYS A 424 -12.12 -18.75 -52.00
CA LYS A 424 -11.71 -17.40 -51.54
C LYS A 424 -12.15 -17.14 -50.10
N LYS A 425 -13.40 -17.45 -49.77
CA LYS A 425 -13.93 -17.28 -48.41
C LYS A 425 -13.22 -18.17 -47.39
N LEU A 426 -12.94 -19.42 -47.72
CA LEU A 426 -12.17 -20.33 -46.86
C LEU A 426 -10.76 -19.81 -46.61
N LYS A 427 -10.09 -19.27 -47.63
CA LYS A 427 -8.76 -18.66 -47.47
C LYS A 427 -8.79 -17.43 -46.56
N GLU A 428 -9.83 -16.61 -46.64
CA GLU A 428 -10.03 -15.47 -45.74
C GLU A 428 -10.29 -15.93 -44.30
N LEU A 429 -11.19 -16.89 -44.10
CA LEU A 429 -11.48 -17.47 -42.79
C LEU A 429 -10.23 -18.10 -42.17
N GLN A 430 -9.46 -18.86 -42.94
CA GLN A 430 -8.20 -19.46 -42.48
C GLN A 430 -7.19 -18.40 -42.05
N ARG A 431 -7.07 -17.29 -42.78
CA ARG A 431 -6.23 -16.15 -42.39
C ARG A 431 -6.70 -15.52 -41.08
N ASN A 432 -8.00 -15.30 -40.92
CA ASN A 432 -8.56 -14.70 -39.71
C ASN A 432 -8.38 -15.62 -38.50
N ILE A 433 -8.66 -16.92 -38.63
CA ILE A 433 -8.42 -17.93 -37.58
C ILE A 433 -6.95 -17.95 -37.18
N THR A 434 -6.05 -18.00 -38.16
CA THR A 434 -4.59 -18.00 -37.90
C THR A 434 -4.16 -16.72 -37.19
N ALA A 435 -4.68 -15.56 -37.61
CA ALA A 435 -4.35 -14.28 -36.99
C ALA A 435 -4.83 -14.20 -35.53
N GLU A 436 -6.02 -14.71 -35.21
CA GLU A 436 -6.51 -14.73 -33.83
C GLU A 436 -5.71 -15.68 -32.93
N TYR A 437 -5.35 -16.88 -33.40
CA TYR A 437 -4.46 -17.77 -32.66
C TYR A 437 -3.07 -17.17 -32.45
N HIS A 438 -2.53 -16.49 -33.47
CA HIS A 438 -1.25 -15.78 -33.35
C HIS A 438 -1.30 -14.69 -32.28
N ARG A 439 -2.38 -13.89 -32.24
CA ARG A 439 -2.57 -12.88 -31.18
C ARG A 439 -2.67 -13.51 -29.79
N ALA A 440 -3.35 -14.64 -29.66
CA ALA A 440 -3.44 -15.36 -28.39
C ALA A 440 -2.07 -15.91 -27.94
N ASP A 441 -1.25 -16.39 -28.87
CA ASP A 441 0.14 -16.83 -28.61
C ASP A 441 1.04 -15.66 -28.17
N GLU A 442 0.97 -14.51 -28.86
CA GLU A 442 1.66 -13.28 -28.46
C GLU A 442 1.21 -12.80 -27.06
N ALA A 443 -0.09 -12.89 -26.78
CA ALA A 443 -0.63 -12.57 -25.47
C ALA A 443 -0.13 -13.56 -24.40
N GLN A 444 -0.04 -14.86 -24.70
CA GLN A 444 0.53 -15.85 -23.78
C GLN A 444 1.98 -15.54 -23.44
N LYS A 445 2.81 -15.22 -24.44
CA LYS A 445 4.21 -14.79 -24.21
C LYS A 445 4.29 -13.56 -23.33
N LYS A 446 3.41 -12.56 -23.53
CA LYS A 446 3.34 -11.38 -22.66
C LYS A 446 2.91 -11.73 -21.24
N LEU A 447 1.94 -12.63 -21.07
CA LEU A 447 1.50 -13.12 -19.76
C LEU A 447 2.65 -13.85 -19.03
N ASP A 448 3.46 -14.62 -19.74
CA ASP A 448 4.62 -15.31 -19.17
C ASP A 448 5.69 -14.31 -18.70
N VAL A 449 5.96 -13.26 -19.48
CA VAL A 449 6.81 -12.14 -19.05
C VAL A 449 6.25 -11.47 -17.79
N MET A 450 4.95 -11.17 -17.75
CA MET A 450 4.32 -10.58 -16.57
C MET A 450 4.43 -11.50 -15.33
N ARG A 451 4.28 -12.83 -15.50
CA ARG A 451 4.46 -13.79 -14.41
C ARG A 451 5.90 -13.86 -13.92
N SER A 452 6.88 -13.75 -14.82
CA SER A 452 8.31 -13.75 -14.44
C SER A 452 8.69 -12.57 -13.54
N GLU A 453 7.90 -11.48 -13.55
CA GLU A 453 8.12 -10.34 -12.64
C GLU A 453 7.83 -10.67 -11.16
N LEU A 454 7.12 -11.77 -10.87
CA LEU A 454 6.85 -12.26 -9.51
C LEU A 454 8.06 -12.95 -8.84
N GLY A 455 9.17 -13.12 -9.57
CA GLY A 455 10.32 -13.89 -9.12
C GLY A 455 10.18 -15.39 -9.40
N GLY A 456 11.10 -16.19 -8.83
CA GLY A 456 11.16 -17.64 -9.07
C GLY A 456 10.15 -18.43 -8.24
N ASP A 457 10.52 -18.76 -7.00
CA ASP A 457 9.74 -19.53 -6.04
C ASP A 457 9.03 -18.61 -5.03
N VAL A 458 7.75 -18.33 -5.29
CA VAL A 458 6.92 -17.49 -4.42
C VAL A 458 6.69 -18.21 -3.09
N GLN A 459 7.19 -17.63 -2.01
CA GLN A 459 7.12 -18.23 -0.69
C GLN A 459 5.70 -18.18 -0.11
N GLU A 460 5.19 -19.35 0.24
CA GLU A 460 3.97 -19.48 1.04
C GLU A 460 4.21 -19.04 2.48
N TRP A 461 3.14 -18.60 3.14
CA TRP A 461 3.17 -18.08 4.50
C TRP A 461 2.04 -18.63 5.36
N LYS A 462 2.24 -18.58 6.68
CA LYS A 462 1.22 -18.74 7.71
C LYS A 462 1.04 -17.43 8.45
N PHE A 463 -0.18 -17.10 8.84
CA PHE A 463 -0.48 -15.86 9.56
C PHE A 463 -0.92 -16.17 11.00
N LYS A 464 -0.25 -15.55 11.97
CA LYS A 464 -0.61 -15.61 13.40
C LYS A 464 -0.13 -14.33 14.07
N ASP A 465 -0.92 -13.77 14.99
CA ASP A 465 -0.49 -12.63 15.82
C ASP A 465 -0.03 -11.38 15.06
N SER A 466 -0.64 -11.07 13.91
CA SER A 466 -0.18 -10.00 13.00
C SER A 466 1.18 -10.26 12.34
N ILE A 467 1.71 -11.48 12.43
CA ILE A 467 2.98 -11.89 11.84
C ILE A 467 2.69 -12.93 10.76
N TYR A 468 3.19 -12.66 9.56
CA TYR A 468 3.28 -13.62 8.48
C TYR A 468 4.63 -14.33 8.59
N THR A 469 4.62 -15.65 8.71
CA THR A 469 5.84 -16.48 8.74
C THR A 469 5.92 -17.29 7.45
N PHE A 470 6.96 -17.06 6.67
CA PHE A 470 7.20 -17.75 5.41
C PHE A 470 7.80 -19.15 5.64
N LYS A 471 7.74 -20.01 4.62
CA LYS A 471 8.24 -21.40 4.68
C LYS A 471 9.68 -21.54 5.15
N ASP A 472 10.52 -20.54 4.89
CA ASP A 472 11.93 -20.52 5.25
C ASP A 472 12.23 -19.77 6.56
N GLY A 473 11.20 -19.45 7.34
CA GLY A 473 11.34 -18.80 8.65
C GLY A 473 11.39 -17.28 8.58
N ALA A 474 11.48 -16.65 7.40
CA ALA A 474 11.38 -15.20 7.29
C ALA A 474 10.03 -14.70 7.84
N THR A 475 10.00 -13.52 8.45
CA THR A 475 8.79 -13.00 9.11
C THR A 475 8.46 -11.58 8.68
N PHE A 476 7.22 -11.34 8.28
CA PHE A 476 6.69 -10.00 8.00
C PHE A 476 5.67 -9.60 9.08
N ASN A 477 5.93 -8.50 9.79
CA ASN A 477 5.06 -7.99 10.83
C ASN A 477 4.10 -6.93 10.27
N LEU A 478 2.81 -7.24 10.24
CA LEU A 478 1.78 -6.33 9.71
C LEU A 478 1.63 -5.05 10.54
N ARG A 479 1.95 -5.05 11.83
CA ARG A 479 1.82 -3.85 12.68
C ARG A 479 2.96 -2.87 12.51
N THR A 480 4.19 -3.36 12.37
CA THR A 480 5.40 -2.53 12.27
C THR A 480 5.90 -2.38 10.85
N GLN A 481 5.39 -3.20 9.91
CA GLN A 481 5.80 -3.23 8.50
C GLN A 481 7.25 -3.70 8.29
N ASP A 482 7.81 -4.37 9.30
CA ASP A 482 9.16 -4.92 9.25
C ASP A 482 9.15 -6.31 8.63
N PHE A 483 10.07 -6.53 7.70
CA PHE A 483 10.37 -7.83 7.15
C PHE A 483 11.74 -8.28 7.65
N ILE A 484 11.76 -9.34 8.46
CA ILE A 484 12.98 -9.86 9.09
C ILE A 484 13.40 -11.14 8.38
N LEU A 485 14.67 -11.17 7.99
CA LEU A 485 15.33 -12.29 7.34
C LEU A 485 16.37 -12.85 8.31
N TYR A 486 16.25 -14.14 8.62
CA TYR A 486 17.06 -14.82 9.65
C TYR A 486 18.27 -15.54 9.05
N ASP A 487 19.31 -15.72 9.86
CA ASP A 487 20.66 -16.13 9.45
C ASP A 487 20.72 -17.50 8.73
N ASP A 488 19.89 -18.47 9.11
CA ASP A 488 19.81 -19.77 8.41
C ASP A 488 19.28 -19.67 6.96
N SER A 489 18.73 -18.50 6.59
CA SER A 489 18.31 -18.15 5.21
C SER A 489 19.35 -17.33 4.44
N LEU A 490 20.49 -17.00 5.06
CA LEU A 490 21.51 -16.10 4.55
C LEU A 490 22.79 -16.87 4.18
N GLN A 491 22.89 -17.29 2.92
CA GLN A 491 24.19 -17.12 2.25
C GLN A 491 24.45 -15.61 2.18
N PRO A 492 25.70 -15.10 2.27
CA PRO A 492 26.00 -13.67 2.12
C PRO A 492 25.43 -13.18 0.78
N GLY A 493 24.23 -12.60 0.87
CA GLY A 493 23.29 -12.57 -0.23
C GLY A 493 22.87 -11.14 -0.50
N THR A 494 22.73 -10.82 -1.77
CA THR A 494 22.09 -9.58 -2.21
C THR A 494 20.61 -9.83 -2.41
N PHE A 495 19.77 -8.98 -1.82
CA PHE A 495 18.33 -8.94 -2.09
C PHE A 495 18.06 -8.04 -3.28
N GLU A 496 17.16 -8.48 -4.16
CA GLU A 496 16.57 -7.61 -5.17
C GLU A 496 15.17 -7.20 -4.73
N ILE A 497 14.91 -5.89 -4.71
CA ILE A 497 13.61 -5.35 -4.31
C ILE A 497 13.05 -4.62 -5.52
N LYS A 498 12.01 -5.19 -6.10
CA LYS A 498 11.36 -4.71 -7.32
C LYS A 498 10.02 -4.10 -6.99
N LEU A 499 9.78 -2.88 -7.48
CA LEU A 499 8.51 -2.18 -7.37
C LEU A 499 7.76 -2.25 -8.70
N LEU A 500 6.54 -2.79 -8.66
CA LEU A 500 5.64 -2.90 -9.79
C LEU A 500 4.44 -1.98 -9.59
N ALA A 501 4.32 -1.00 -10.46
CA ALA A 501 3.18 -0.09 -10.47
C ALA A 501 1.90 -0.85 -10.87
N ALA A 502 0.78 -0.47 -10.26
CA ALA A 502 -0.51 -1.01 -10.66
C ALA A 502 -0.99 -0.36 -11.97
N SER A 503 -1.35 -1.17 -12.96
CA SER A 503 -1.92 -0.67 -14.21
C SER A 503 -3.41 -0.34 -14.05
N TYR A 504 -3.89 0.67 -14.79
CA TYR A 504 -5.31 1.02 -14.76
C TYR A 504 -6.20 -0.02 -15.47
N SER A 505 -5.67 -0.66 -16.52
CA SER A 505 -6.35 -1.75 -17.22
C SER A 505 -5.36 -2.61 -18.01
N VAL A 506 -5.81 -3.79 -18.44
CA VAL A 506 -5.05 -4.70 -19.33
C VAL A 506 -4.79 -4.12 -20.73
N TYR A 507 -5.51 -3.05 -21.11
CA TYR A 507 -5.43 -2.40 -22.42
C TYR A 507 -4.67 -1.07 -22.39
N SER A 508 -4.29 -0.60 -21.21
CA SER A 508 -3.73 0.72 -21.01
C SER A 508 -2.29 0.61 -20.54
N ASP A 509 -1.40 1.35 -21.19
CA ASP A 509 -0.02 1.53 -20.71
C ASP A 509 0.05 2.49 -19.51
N LYS A 510 -1.06 3.17 -19.19
CA LYS A 510 -1.16 4.03 -18.00
C LYS A 510 -0.98 3.23 -16.71
N LYS A 511 -0.12 3.73 -15.85
CA LYS A 511 0.21 3.14 -14.56
C LYS A 511 0.09 4.15 -13.43
N ASP A 512 -0.42 3.67 -12.30
CA ASP A 512 -0.48 4.47 -11.08
C ASP A 512 0.92 4.93 -10.67
N GLU A 513 1.00 6.17 -10.20
CA GLU A 513 2.20 6.73 -9.60
C GLU A 513 2.37 6.10 -8.21
N VAL A 514 3.60 5.77 -7.80
CA VAL A 514 3.88 5.35 -6.43
C VAL A 514 5.36 5.55 -6.12
N GLN A 515 5.63 6.02 -4.90
CA GLN A 515 6.96 6.09 -4.32
C GLN A 515 7.10 5.01 -3.24
N LEU A 516 8.20 4.28 -3.31
CA LEU A 516 8.67 3.34 -2.30
C LEU A 516 9.92 3.90 -1.64
N TYR A 517 10.01 3.69 -0.34
CA TYR A 517 11.23 3.75 0.43
C TYR A 517 11.60 2.34 0.88
N VAL A 518 12.85 1.98 0.60
CA VAL A 518 13.46 0.72 0.96
C VAL A 518 14.51 1.01 2.02
N ASN A 519 14.35 0.45 3.21
CA ASN A 519 15.32 0.62 4.28
C ASN A 519 15.82 -0.72 4.78
N VAL A 520 17.14 -0.85 4.87
CA VAL A 520 17.78 -1.94 5.58
C VAL A 520 18.42 -1.39 6.84
N THR A 521 18.02 -1.99 7.97
CA THR A 521 18.55 -1.67 9.28
C THR A 521 18.97 -2.92 10.04
N GLY A 522 19.92 -2.73 10.94
CA GLY A 522 20.29 -3.71 11.95
C GLY A 522 19.55 -3.48 13.27
N GLY A 523 20.14 -3.93 14.36
CA GLY A 523 19.66 -3.73 15.72
C GLY A 523 18.45 -4.58 16.09
N VAL A 524 18.20 -5.67 15.36
CA VAL A 524 17.04 -6.56 15.56
C VAL A 524 17.13 -7.25 16.92
N ASP A 525 18.28 -7.84 17.24
CA ASP A 525 18.46 -8.62 18.47
C ASP A 525 18.36 -7.73 19.69
N LYS A 526 19.07 -6.59 19.67
CA LYS A 526 18.95 -5.57 20.72
C LYS A 526 17.55 -4.97 20.84
N TRP A 527 16.75 -4.97 19.77
CA TRP A 527 15.35 -4.53 19.83
C TRP A 527 14.48 -5.60 20.51
N LYS A 528 14.68 -6.88 20.18
CA LYS A 528 14.00 -8.01 20.85
C LYS A 528 14.29 -8.04 22.35
N GLU A 529 15.56 -7.87 22.74
CA GLU A 529 15.99 -7.77 24.14
C GLU A 529 15.28 -6.63 24.89
N VAL A 530 15.24 -5.43 24.29
CA VAL A 530 14.61 -4.23 24.88
C VAL A 530 13.09 -4.37 25.01
N GLN A 531 12.44 -5.12 24.13
CA GLN A 531 11.00 -5.41 24.23
C GLN A 531 10.65 -6.39 25.37
N GLY A 532 11.63 -6.91 26.10
CA GLY A 532 11.38 -7.97 27.07
C GLY A 532 10.90 -9.26 26.39
N VAL A 533 11.21 -9.43 25.10
CA VAL A 533 11.22 -10.76 24.49
C VAL A 533 12.53 -11.39 24.94
N GLU A 534 12.61 -11.70 26.24
CA GLU A 534 13.25 -12.95 26.58
C GLU A 534 12.62 -13.99 25.66
N GLU A 535 13.43 -14.80 24.98
CA GLU A 535 13.05 -16.19 24.79
C GLU A 535 12.87 -16.80 26.19
N VAL A 536 11.82 -16.39 26.91
CA VAL A 536 11.23 -17.29 27.88
C VAL A 536 10.56 -18.30 26.97
N GLU A 537 11.22 -19.43 26.80
CA GLU A 537 10.54 -20.72 26.75
C GLU A 537 9.74 -20.93 28.07
N ALA A 538 8.93 -19.96 28.48
CA ALA A 538 7.72 -20.26 29.21
C ALA A 538 6.89 -20.96 28.14
N LYS A 539 6.48 -22.20 28.41
CA LYS A 539 5.46 -22.88 27.61
C LYS A 539 4.20 -22.02 27.68
N VAL A 540 4.11 -21.06 26.76
CA VAL A 540 2.93 -20.25 26.54
C VAL A 540 1.96 -21.15 25.80
N ASP A 541 1.24 -21.97 26.56
CA ASP A 541 0.18 -22.80 26.01
C ASP A 541 -0.96 -21.86 25.63
N THR A 542 -1.04 -21.54 24.34
CA THR A 542 -2.21 -20.86 23.79
C THR A 542 -3.36 -21.86 23.85
N LEU A 543 -4.21 -21.73 24.87
CA LEU A 543 -5.35 -22.61 25.07
C LEU A 543 -6.43 -22.33 24.01
N TYR A 544 -6.54 -21.07 23.56
CA TYR A 544 -7.48 -20.66 22.53
C TYR A 544 -7.07 -19.33 21.90
N ASP A 545 -7.24 -19.20 20.58
CA ASP A 545 -7.12 -17.92 19.86
C ASP A 545 -8.07 -17.96 18.66
N GLY A 546 -9.12 -17.14 18.69
CA GLY A 546 -10.13 -17.19 17.66
C GLY A 546 -11.20 -16.10 17.77
N SER A 547 -11.92 -15.90 16.67
CA SER A 547 -12.95 -14.87 16.54
C SER A 547 -14.36 -15.47 16.64
N ILE A 548 -15.23 -14.79 17.37
CA ILE A 548 -16.65 -15.11 17.50
C ILE A 548 -17.45 -14.06 16.72
N TYR A 549 -18.24 -14.48 15.74
CA TYR A 549 -19.00 -13.58 14.88
C TYR A 549 -20.46 -13.39 15.33
N PHE A 550 -20.98 -12.18 15.08
CA PHE A 550 -22.31 -11.73 15.50
C PHE A 550 -23.11 -11.14 14.32
N GLY A 551 -24.44 -11.21 14.39
CA GLY A 551 -25.32 -10.43 13.51
C GLY A 551 -25.25 -8.93 13.78
N SER A 552 -25.70 -8.10 12.83
CA SER A 552 -25.54 -6.63 12.83
C SER A 552 -25.91 -5.93 14.15
N ASN A 553 -27.06 -6.28 14.74
CA ASN A 553 -27.52 -5.74 16.02
C ASN A 553 -27.57 -6.79 17.14
N GLN A 554 -26.94 -7.96 16.93
CA GLN A 554 -26.90 -9.02 17.92
C GLN A 554 -25.70 -8.82 18.84
N TYR A 555 -25.94 -8.95 20.14
CA TYR A 555 -24.88 -9.00 21.16
C TYR A 555 -24.68 -10.41 21.76
N CYS A 556 -25.57 -11.35 21.44
CA CYS A 556 -25.48 -12.75 21.86
C CYS A 556 -25.55 -13.69 20.63
N THR A 557 -24.90 -14.85 20.74
CA THR A 557 -24.89 -15.88 19.68
C THR A 557 -24.68 -17.26 20.32
N SER A 558 -25.25 -18.32 19.72
CA SER A 558 -25.17 -19.69 20.24
C SER A 558 -23.79 -20.31 20.10
N SER A 559 -22.94 -19.81 19.18
CA SER A 559 -21.60 -20.34 18.92
C SER A 559 -20.61 -20.15 20.08
N VAL A 560 -20.91 -19.26 21.03
CA VAL A 560 -20.04 -18.98 22.18
C VAL A 560 -19.94 -20.16 23.13
N LYS A 561 -21.04 -20.89 23.32
CA LYS A 561 -21.14 -21.94 24.35
C LYS A 561 -20.17 -23.09 24.07
N GLU A 562 -20.09 -23.54 22.82
CA GLU A 562 -19.20 -24.63 22.42
C GLU A 562 -17.73 -24.24 22.58
N ILE A 563 -17.39 -23.01 22.18
CA ILE A 563 -16.05 -22.45 22.29
C ILE A 563 -15.60 -22.35 23.75
N ILE A 564 -16.41 -21.73 24.61
CA ILE A 564 -16.06 -21.53 26.02
C ILE A 564 -16.08 -22.84 26.81
N SER A 565 -16.98 -23.78 26.47
CA SER A 565 -16.95 -25.11 27.07
C SER A 565 -15.64 -25.84 26.78
N GLY A 566 -15.11 -25.76 25.55
CA GLY A 566 -13.80 -26.33 25.20
C GLY A 566 -12.65 -25.68 25.95
N ILE A 567 -12.69 -24.35 26.12
CA ILE A 567 -11.69 -23.61 26.91
C ILE A 567 -11.72 -24.01 28.39
N SER A 568 -12.92 -24.14 28.96
CA SER A 568 -13.12 -24.56 30.36
C SER A 568 -12.53 -25.94 30.63
N GLU A 569 -12.68 -26.89 29.70
CA GLU A 569 -12.09 -28.23 29.83
C GLU A 569 -10.56 -28.23 29.84
N CYS A 570 -9.93 -27.38 29.01
CA CYS A 570 -8.48 -27.16 29.00
C CYS A 570 -7.98 -26.45 30.26
N ALA A 571 -8.87 -25.76 30.97
CA ALA A 571 -8.55 -24.90 32.10
C ALA A 571 -8.94 -25.46 33.48
N LYS A 572 -9.27 -26.75 33.58
CA LYS A 572 -9.71 -27.48 34.81
C LYS A 572 -8.72 -27.51 35.99
N ASP A 573 -7.61 -26.79 35.93
CA ASP A 573 -6.66 -26.75 37.04
C ASP A 573 -7.16 -25.78 38.13
N SER A 574 -7.42 -26.30 39.33
CA SER A 574 -8.20 -25.62 40.38
C SER A 574 -7.48 -24.44 41.04
N ASN A 575 -6.20 -24.20 40.70
CA ASN A 575 -5.37 -23.16 41.31
C ASN A 575 -4.91 -22.07 40.32
N ALA A 576 -5.41 -22.07 39.07
CA ALA A 576 -5.03 -21.06 38.09
C ALA A 576 -5.66 -19.70 38.42
N VAL A 577 -4.85 -18.64 38.47
CA VAL A 577 -5.32 -17.26 38.60
C VAL A 577 -5.76 -16.76 37.22
N TRP A 578 -7.02 -16.35 37.12
CA TRP A 578 -7.57 -15.81 35.88
C TRP A 578 -7.45 -14.29 35.85
N ALA A 579 -6.98 -13.76 34.72
CA ALA A 579 -6.94 -12.33 34.49
C ALA A 579 -7.60 -12.00 33.15
N PHE A 580 -8.52 -11.04 33.17
CA PHE A 580 -9.26 -10.62 31.99
C PHE A 580 -8.81 -9.24 31.52
N ASP A 581 -8.44 -9.12 30.24
CA ASP A 581 -8.24 -7.86 29.52
C ASP A 581 -9.40 -7.67 28.55
N LEU A 582 -10.22 -6.66 28.79
CA LEU A 582 -11.50 -6.45 28.10
C LEU A 582 -11.47 -5.12 27.35
N ARG A 583 -11.73 -5.14 26.04
CA ARG A 583 -11.71 -3.93 25.21
C ARG A 583 -12.91 -3.87 24.26
N ALA A 584 -13.56 -2.72 24.20
CA ALA A 584 -14.71 -2.47 23.34
C ALA A 584 -14.37 -1.40 22.29
N HIS A 585 -13.91 -1.82 21.12
CA HIS A 585 -13.36 -0.91 20.11
C HIS A 585 -14.42 -0.14 19.32
N GLY A 586 -15.70 -0.49 19.45
CA GLY A 586 -16.76 0.02 18.60
C GLY A 586 -16.56 -0.45 17.16
N VAL A 587 -16.50 0.48 16.20
CA VAL A 587 -16.34 0.14 14.78
C VAL A 587 -14.93 -0.42 14.53
N ASP A 588 -14.82 -1.56 13.85
CA ASP A 588 -13.54 -2.12 13.40
C ASP A 588 -12.84 -1.17 12.41
N THR A 589 -11.98 -0.30 12.92
CA THR A 589 -11.25 0.70 12.11
C THR A 589 -10.13 0.09 11.27
N LEU A 590 -9.66 -1.12 11.59
CA LEU A 590 -8.65 -1.83 10.79
C LEU A 590 -9.25 -2.35 9.48
N ASN A 591 -10.52 -2.77 9.52
CA ASN A 591 -11.28 -3.17 8.34
C ASN A 591 -12.11 -2.03 7.72
N HIS A 592 -12.29 -0.89 8.39
CA HIS A 592 -13.11 0.25 7.93
C HIS A 592 -12.40 1.62 8.00
N GLN A 593 -11.25 1.76 7.33
CA GLN A 593 -10.60 3.07 7.18
C GLN A 593 -11.36 4.08 6.28
N PHE A 594 -12.53 3.75 5.74
CA PHE A 594 -13.31 4.61 4.81
C PHE A 594 -14.55 5.29 5.42
N ALA A 595 -14.74 5.25 6.74
CA ALA A 595 -15.96 5.75 7.37
C ALA A 595 -16.25 7.26 7.21
N ASP A 596 -15.30 8.05 6.70
CA ASP A 596 -15.54 9.47 6.40
C ASP A 596 -15.88 9.79 4.94
N GLN A 597 -15.60 8.90 3.97
CA GLN A 597 -15.89 9.13 2.54
C GLN A 597 -17.07 8.30 2.01
N ASP A 598 -17.36 7.12 2.55
CA ASP A 598 -18.49 6.26 2.12
C ASP A 598 -19.83 6.55 2.84
N LYS A 599 -20.02 7.79 3.28
CA LYS A 599 -21.22 8.21 4.04
C LYS A 599 -22.53 8.14 3.26
N ILE A 600 -22.50 7.92 1.93
CA ILE A 600 -23.68 8.03 1.07
C ILE A 600 -24.27 6.65 0.69
N ASN A 601 -23.54 5.53 0.85
CA ASN A 601 -23.99 4.22 0.31
C ASN A 601 -23.96 3.03 1.30
N TYR A 602 -24.11 3.25 2.61
CA TYR A 602 -24.37 2.14 3.54
C TYR A 602 -25.83 1.64 3.41
N GLN A 603 -26.08 0.77 2.44
CA GLN A 603 -27.37 0.05 2.33
C GLN A 603 -27.31 -1.25 3.14
N LEU A 604 -27.99 -1.27 4.28
CA LEU A 604 -28.04 -2.38 5.25
C LEU A 604 -28.32 -3.75 4.60
N HIS A 605 -29.07 -3.79 3.50
CA HIS A 605 -29.55 -5.01 2.85
C HIS A 605 -28.61 -5.57 1.75
N LYS A 606 -27.75 -4.75 1.12
CA LYS A 606 -26.83 -5.20 0.04
C LYS A 606 -25.44 -5.63 0.55
N ASN A 607 -25.17 -5.32 1.81
CA ASN A 607 -23.83 -5.36 2.40
C ASN A 607 -23.64 -6.51 3.40
N LEU A 608 -24.68 -7.31 3.69
CA LEU A 608 -24.66 -8.29 4.79
C LEU A 608 -23.46 -9.25 4.83
N ALA A 609 -22.98 -9.74 3.67
CA ALA A 609 -21.88 -10.71 3.59
C ALA A 609 -20.47 -10.08 3.73
N ARG A 610 -20.28 -8.82 3.31
CA ARG A 610 -18.97 -8.15 3.28
C ARG A 610 -18.50 -7.63 4.64
N TYR A 611 -19.42 -7.46 5.59
CA TYR A 611 -19.17 -6.88 6.91
C TYR A 611 -19.24 -7.90 8.05
N VAL A 612 -19.46 -9.19 7.73
CA VAL A 612 -19.52 -10.27 8.73
C VAL A 612 -18.22 -10.30 9.55
N ASN A 613 -17.08 -10.16 8.89
CA ASN A 613 -15.77 -10.23 9.55
C ASN A 613 -15.51 -9.05 10.50
N SER A 614 -16.18 -7.91 10.33
CA SER A 614 -16.07 -6.76 11.25
C SER A 614 -16.98 -6.89 12.48
N ARG A 615 -17.95 -7.81 12.47
CA ARG A 615 -18.90 -8.03 13.57
C ARG A 615 -18.41 -9.16 14.46
N ARG A 616 -17.29 -8.95 15.14
CA ARG A 616 -16.64 -10.03 15.90
C ARG A 616 -16.23 -9.64 17.30
N VAL A 617 -16.01 -10.64 18.13
CA VAL A 617 -15.23 -10.55 19.35
C VAL A 617 -14.04 -11.48 19.18
N ASP A 618 -12.84 -10.93 19.28
CA ASP A 618 -11.61 -11.71 19.26
C ASP A 618 -11.31 -12.15 20.69
N VAL A 619 -11.17 -13.46 20.90
CA VAL A 619 -10.93 -14.07 22.20
C VAL A 619 -9.61 -14.82 22.15
N ARG A 620 -8.72 -14.49 23.09
CA ARG A 620 -7.44 -15.17 23.25
C ARG A 620 -7.25 -15.59 24.70
N VAL A 621 -6.95 -16.87 24.89
CA VAL A 621 -6.70 -17.47 26.20
C VAL A 621 -5.31 -18.05 26.20
N VAL A 622 -4.48 -17.52 27.10
CA VAL A 622 -3.07 -17.87 27.20
C VAL A 622 -2.80 -18.34 28.62
N ARG A 623 -2.22 -19.54 28.77
CA ARG A 623 -1.67 -19.98 30.05
C ARG A 623 -0.18 -19.66 30.12
N ARG A 624 0.23 -19.09 31.25
CA ARG A 624 1.62 -18.93 31.67
C ARG A 624 1.72 -19.39 33.12
N ASP A 625 2.35 -20.54 33.33
CA ASP A 625 2.45 -21.19 34.64
C ASP A 625 1.06 -21.34 35.31
N SER A 626 0.87 -20.77 36.49
CA SER A 626 -0.38 -20.77 37.26
C SER A 626 -1.31 -19.59 36.92
N MET A 627 -1.06 -18.85 35.84
CA MET A 627 -1.88 -17.72 35.42
C MET A 627 -2.50 -17.98 34.04
N ILE A 628 -3.79 -17.68 33.91
CA ILE A 628 -4.53 -17.71 32.64
C ILE A 628 -4.96 -16.29 32.31
N THR A 629 -4.45 -15.75 31.21
CA THR A 629 -4.86 -14.44 30.69
C THR A 629 -5.88 -14.63 29.58
N VAL A 630 -7.01 -13.95 29.71
CA VAL A 630 -8.12 -13.95 28.74
C VAL A 630 -8.26 -12.54 28.17
N ASN A 631 -7.87 -12.36 26.91
CA ASN A 631 -8.05 -11.11 26.18
C ASN A 631 -9.34 -11.20 25.35
N ILE A 632 -10.21 -10.20 25.48
CA ILE A 632 -11.51 -10.14 24.79
C ILE A 632 -11.65 -8.75 24.14
N ASP A 633 -11.52 -8.71 22.82
CA ASP A 633 -11.61 -7.50 22.02
C ASP A 633 -12.89 -7.49 21.17
N GLY A 634 -13.81 -6.56 21.47
CA GLY A 634 -15.10 -6.45 20.78
C GLY A 634 -15.13 -5.42 19.66
N TYR A 635 -15.74 -5.79 18.53
CA TYR A 635 -15.87 -4.97 17.33
C TYR A 635 -17.30 -4.99 16.75
N THR A 636 -17.66 -3.93 16.03
CA THR A 636 -18.87 -3.79 15.22
C THR A 636 -18.54 -3.36 13.79
N ASP A 637 -19.51 -3.53 12.89
CA ASP A 637 -19.44 -2.88 11.58
C ASP A 637 -19.70 -1.36 11.69
N ALA A 638 -19.51 -0.65 10.58
CA ALA A 638 -19.74 0.79 10.49
C ALA A 638 -21.22 1.20 10.40
N GLY A 639 -22.15 0.25 10.44
CA GLY A 639 -23.58 0.51 10.40
C GLY A 639 -24.07 1.30 11.60
N ASN A 640 -25.19 2.02 11.42
CA ASN A 640 -25.83 2.72 12.52
C ASN A 640 -26.59 1.71 13.39
N THR A 641 -26.05 1.40 14.57
CA THR A 641 -26.65 0.44 15.50
C THR A 641 -27.71 1.09 16.35
N ARG A 642 -28.87 0.42 16.45
CA ARG A 642 -29.90 0.66 17.46
C ARG A 642 -30.06 -0.59 18.31
N LEU A 643 -29.87 -0.46 19.62
CA LEU A 643 -29.98 -1.57 20.59
C LEU A 643 -31.45 -1.88 20.92
N LEU A 644 -32.20 -2.36 19.93
CA LEU A 644 -33.67 -2.53 20.02
C LEU A 644 -34.12 -3.61 21.03
N ASN A 645 -33.22 -4.52 21.42
CA ASN A 645 -33.52 -5.67 22.28
C ASN A 645 -32.91 -5.54 23.69
N VAL A 646 -32.63 -4.32 24.13
CA VAL A 646 -32.06 -4.03 25.46
C VAL A 646 -33.11 -3.31 26.28
N SER A 647 -33.27 -3.66 27.57
CA SER A 647 -34.28 -3.04 28.44
C SER A 647 -34.01 -1.55 28.65
N ASP A 648 -35.06 -0.78 28.91
CA ASP A 648 -34.96 0.68 29.13
C ASP A 648 -33.99 1.05 30.27
N SER A 649 -33.91 0.22 31.32
CA SER A 649 -32.96 0.39 32.42
C SER A 649 -31.50 0.29 31.94
N ARG A 650 -31.19 -0.69 31.09
CA ARG A 650 -29.84 -0.91 30.53
C ARG A 650 -29.51 0.09 29.43
N LEU A 651 -30.51 0.53 28.65
CA LEU A 651 -30.34 1.59 27.67
C LEU A 651 -29.91 2.91 28.33
N LYS A 652 -30.42 3.24 29.51
CA LYS A 652 -29.97 4.44 30.26
C LYS A 652 -28.48 4.42 30.56
N VAL A 653 -27.93 3.28 30.96
CA VAL A 653 -26.48 3.10 31.21
C VAL A 653 -25.70 3.18 29.90
N LEU A 654 -26.23 2.61 28.82
CA LEU A 654 -25.53 2.55 27.54
C LEU A 654 -25.57 3.87 26.74
N ASN A 655 -26.54 4.76 27.01
CA ASN A 655 -26.71 6.02 26.28
C ASN A 655 -25.47 6.93 26.34
N ARG A 656 -24.62 6.81 27.35
CA ARG A 656 -23.32 7.52 27.41
C ARG A 656 -22.34 7.11 26.31
N PHE A 657 -22.50 5.91 25.75
CA PHE A 657 -21.70 5.38 24.64
C PHE A 657 -22.27 5.73 23.27
N GLN A 658 -23.34 6.52 23.23
CA GLN A 658 -23.93 6.99 22.00
C GLN A 658 -22.99 7.99 21.32
N SER A 659 -22.56 7.67 20.10
CA SER A 659 -21.76 8.60 19.31
C SER A 659 -22.53 9.90 18.99
N PRO A 660 -21.86 10.99 18.61
CA PRO A 660 -22.52 12.23 18.15
C PRO A 660 -23.50 12.03 16.98
N ARG A 661 -23.39 10.91 16.25
CA ARG A 661 -24.29 10.50 15.16
C ARG A 661 -25.42 9.57 15.62
N GLN A 662 -25.66 9.51 16.92
CA GLN A 662 -26.67 8.67 17.56
C GLN A 662 -26.48 7.14 17.40
N SER A 663 -25.33 6.69 16.90
CA SER A 663 -25.01 5.26 16.78
C SER A 663 -24.51 4.68 18.10
N MET A 664 -24.95 3.46 18.40
CA MET A 664 -24.60 2.70 19.61
C MET A 664 -23.50 1.65 19.39
N ASN A 665 -22.63 1.84 18.40
CA ASN A 665 -21.60 0.85 18.03
C ASN A 665 -20.64 0.50 19.17
N VAL A 666 -20.17 1.49 19.93
CA VAL A 666 -19.33 1.25 21.13
C VAL A 666 -20.13 0.46 22.17
N GLY A 667 -21.37 0.86 22.46
CA GLY A 667 -22.25 0.13 23.37
C GLY A 667 -22.54 -1.31 22.93
N LEU A 668 -22.70 -1.56 21.62
CA LEU A 668 -22.89 -2.90 21.08
C LEU A 668 -21.62 -3.75 21.18
N SER A 669 -20.43 -3.20 20.88
CA SER A 669 -19.17 -3.91 21.11
C SER A 669 -18.97 -4.27 22.58
N ALA A 670 -19.32 -3.36 23.50
CA ALA A 670 -19.24 -3.59 24.93
C ALA A 670 -20.21 -4.69 25.38
N LEU A 671 -21.46 -4.70 24.89
CA LEU A 671 -22.42 -5.75 25.18
C LEU A 671 -21.98 -7.13 24.68
N ARG A 672 -21.27 -7.21 23.55
CA ARG A 672 -20.71 -8.47 23.03
C ARG A 672 -19.59 -8.98 23.93
N VAL A 673 -18.65 -8.11 24.30
CA VAL A 673 -17.56 -8.44 25.25
C VAL A 673 -18.17 -8.93 26.56
N TYR A 674 -19.14 -8.19 27.09
CA TYR A 674 -19.87 -8.57 28.30
C TYR A 674 -20.54 -9.95 28.19
N TYR A 675 -21.21 -10.23 27.05
CA TYR A 675 -21.82 -11.53 26.83
C TYR A 675 -20.79 -12.68 26.86
N ILE A 676 -19.63 -12.50 26.23
CA ILE A 676 -18.54 -13.48 26.28
C ILE A 676 -18.06 -13.68 27.73
N VAL A 677 -17.85 -12.60 28.48
CA VAL A 677 -17.45 -12.67 29.90
C VAL A 677 -18.47 -13.44 30.75
N LYS A 678 -19.77 -13.21 30.57
CA LYS A 678 -20.82 -13.95 31.30
C LYS A 678 -20.88 -15.43 30.94
N GLU A 679 -20.59 -15.78 29.70
CA GLU A 679 -20.47 -17.20 29.33
C GLU A 679 -19.19 -17.82 29.94
N PHE A 680 -18.10 -17.06 30.09
CA PHE A 680 -16.92 -17.49 30.87
C PHE A 680 -17.25 -17.74 32.35
N GLU A 681 -17.91 -16.79 33.05
CA GLU A 681 -18.34 -16.97 34.45
C GLU A 681 -19.16 -18.24 34.63
N LYS A 682 -20.15 -18.44 33.74
CA LYS A 682 -21.06 -19.58 33.79
C LYS A 682 -20.36 -20.92 33.58
N HIS A 683 -19.42 -21.00 32.64
CA HIS A 683 -18.80 -22.25 32.23
C HIS A 683 -17.51 -22.59 32.98
N ILE A 684 -16.86 -21.61 33.59
CA ILE A 684 -15.63 -21.79 34.38
C ILE A 684 -15.92 -21.74 35.89
N GLY A 685 -17.11 -21.27 36.29
CA GLY A 685 -17.49 -21.17 37.70
C GLY A 685 -16.76 -20.03 38.43
N LEU A 686 -16.30 -19.02 37.70
CA LEU A 686 -15.66 -17.83 38.24
C LEU A 686 -16.72 -16.80 38.60
N ASP A 687 -16.62 -16.21 39.79
CA ASP A 687 -17.33 -15.00 40.16
C ASP A 687 -16.41 -13.80 39.89
N LEU A 688 -16.56 -13.18 38.72
CA LEU A 688 -15.76 -12.03 38.31
C LEU A 688 -16.25 -10.75 39.00
N SER A 689 -16.14 -10.72 40.33
CA SER A 689 -16.25 -9.49 41.11
C SER A 689 -15.01 -8.60 40.89
N GLN A 690 -15.10 -7.31 41.23
CA GLN A 690 -14.10 -6.25 40.92
C GLN A 690 -12.61 -6.58 41.18
N LYS A 691 -12.27 -7.59 41.99
CA LYS A 691 -10.90 -7.86 42.43
C LYS A 691 -9.98 -8.51 41.38
N ASP A 692 -10.55 -9.19 40.38
CA ASP A 692 -9.77 -10.03 39.43
C ASP A 692 -9.78 -9.51 37.98
N ILE A 693 -10.39 -8.34 37.73
CA ILE A 693 -10.43 -7.71 36.40
C ILE A 693 -9.43 -6.54 36.34
N LYS A 694 -8.36 -6.68 35.56
CA LYS A 694 -7.44 -5.56 35.26
C LYS A 694 -7.86 -4.88 33.96
N ALA A 695 -8.68 -3.83 34.06
CA ALA A 695 -9.01 -2.99 32.91
C ALA A 695 -7.82 -2.09 32.53
N LEU A 696 -7.23 -2.32 31.36
CA LEU A 696 -6.03 -1.60 30.88
C LEU A 696 -6.34 -0.32 30.10
N ASP A 697 -7.59 -0.11 29.67
CA ASP A 697 -8.00 1.11 28.97
C ASP A 697 -9.09 1.85 29.76
N ARG A 698 -8.68 2.89 30.50
CA ARG A 698 -9.55 3.75 31.34
C ARG A 698 -10.60 4.55 30.53
N LYS A 699 -10.70 4.36 29.22
CA LYS A 699 -11.69 5.04 28.38
C LYS A 699 -13.04 4.35 28.29
N ILE A 700 -13.20 3.10 28.76
CA ILE A 700 -14.49 2.39 28.67
C ILE A 700 -14.76 1.58 29.95
N GLU A 701 -15.77 1.99 30.72
CA GLU A 701 -16.29 1.30 31.90
C GLU A 701 -17.09 0.04 31.49
N ILE A 702 -16.42 -0.99 30.95
CA ILE A 702 -16.99 -2.34 30.74
C ILE A 702 -17.28 -2.99 32.09
N VAL A 703 -16.48 -2.67 33.11
CA VAL A 703 -16.63 -3.16 34.49
C VAL A 703 -17.98 -2.74 35.09
N GLU A 704 -18.47 -1.53 34.82
CA GLU A 704 -19.80 -1.10 35.32
C GLU A 704 -20.99 -1.79 34.63
N LEU A 705 -20.82 -2.28 33.39
CA LEU A 705 -21.80 -3.16 32.74
C LEU A 705 -21.79 -4.57 33.33
N ILE A 706 -20.70 -4.95 34.02
CA ILE A 706 -20.61 -6.19 34.78
C ILE A 706 -21.30 -6.06 36.14
N GLU A 707 -21.29 -4.86 36.72
CA GLU A 707 -21.86 -4.54 38.04
C GLU A 707 -23.39 -4.32 38.06
N ASN A 708 -24.00 -3.87 36.95
CA ASN A 708 -25.42 -3.52 36.82
C ASN A 708 -26.17 -4.39 35.81
#